data_AF-A0A3P3QEE1-F1
#
_entry.id   AF-A0A3P3QEE1-F1
#
_cell.length_a   1.000
_cell.length_b   1.000
_cell.length_c   1.000
_cell.angle_alpha   90.00
_cell.angle_beta   90.00
_cell.angle_gamma   90.00
#
_symmetry.space_group_name_H-M   'P 1'
#
loop_
_entity.id
_entity.type
_entity.pdbx_description
1 polymer ?
#
loop_
_entity_poly.entity_id
_entity_poly.type
_entity_poly.pdbx_seq_one_letter_code
_entity_poly.pdbx_strand_id
1 'polypeptide(L)'
;MTFYQKLLELFQSIHNSERFLDIFPELEAEILQLFCAERITIYQRSYHSQDIYSRFKTGSELTEIRVPIGPQSIAGYVALSKKSVLIKDAYDEKELQSIHPKLSFARQFDQKSGFRTRSVLAVPITEQNVLLGVIQLINAKAAVAFSQDDLDKATQLAQVLGQKFRYELGATRGPFDDLHHRNLLSASQLQQLNQPPQDFTAQVNKLITDYHISKEQLGLSLEAFYQVSFIGFEPDKYQLHALNNKLNRSYLLKNHLVILDDQSGKAIIVLTNPNQADTLMEVERATGLLNYDIHVALPDDIDRYITGHQDNNLTELGDLLNEADDDLKLESFQPQDEGISEDTPVVVKLVNRILMDAQRLNASDIHIESGKAKSSCRVRLRVDGECRELIQIPPAFMPAVVSRIKIMARLDIAEKRLPQDGKFSIKLANNIIEVRVATLPTVFGEGVVMRILASGEALPFDKLQLSPRNYQMMSQMIKHPHGVLLVVGPTGSGKTTTLHAILGQLNTPDKKIWTAEDPVEITQPGLQQVQMNNKSGLTFAVALRAFLRADPDIILIGEMRDKETAHAGIEASLTGHLVLSTLHTNSAPETITRLIDIGIDPINFADACIGILAQRLIRTLCTRCKAAYQPDRAEQDYLQRHYGLGFASELELKNPLTLYKAKGCQNCDQTGYKGRVGVHELLPVTAKVRQLIYHKASIEQIQQQAITEGMRTLVQDGILKVVAGITDFKQLQAISVFED
;
A
#
# COMPACT_ATOMS: atom_id res chain seq x y z
N MET A 1 43.73 -48.63 32.33
CA MET A 1 42.68 -47.64 32.04
C MET A 1 41.43 -48.41 31.66
N THR A 2 40.35 -48.29 32.42
CA THR A 2 39.07 -48.89 32.04
C THR A 2 38.50 -48.17 30.82
N PHE A 3 37.73 -48.87 29.98
CA PHE A 3 37.07 -48.29 28.80
C PHE A 3 36.34 -46.97 29.14
N TYR A 4 35.66 -46.93 30.29
CA TYR A 4 34.95 -45.75 30.79
C TYR A 4 35.86 -44.55 31.12
N GLN A 5 37.10 -44.77 31.57
CA GLN A 5 38.04 -43.67 31.79
C GLN A 5 38.43 -43.00 30.47
N LYS A 6 38.74 -43.79 29.44
CA LYS A 6 39.05 -43.26 28.10
C LYS A 6 37.85 -42.58 27.45
N LEU A 7 36.64 -43.12 27.63
CA LEU A 7 35.41 -42.48 27.15
C LEU A 7 35.16 -41.12 27.85
N LEU A 8 35.43 -41.03 29.16
CA LEU A 8 35.31 -39.78 29.92
C LEU A 8 36.37 -38.75 29.50
N GLU A 9 37.61 -39.16 29.24
CA GLU A 9 38.66 -38.29 28.69
C GLU A 9 38.27 -37.76 27.31
N LEU A 10 37.73 -38.64 26.45
CA LEU A 10 37.20 -38.26 25.15
C LEU A 10 36.05 -37.25 25.28
N PHE A 11 35.13 -37.44 26.23
CA PHE A 11 34.05 -36.49 26.50
C PHE A 11 34.55 -35.17 27.07
N GLN A 12 35.59 -35.15 27.91
CA GLN A 12 36.20 -33.93 28.41
C GLN A 12 36.93 -33.16 27.31
N SER A 13 37.66 -33.87 26.45
CA SER A 13 38.34 -33.29 25.29
C SER A 13 37.33 -32.67 24.32
N ILE A 14 36.26 -33.43 24.02
CA ILE A 14 35.09 -32.90 23.31
C ILE A 14 34.57 -31.67 24.04
N HIS A 15 34.25 -31.70 25.34
CA HIS A 15 33.68 -30.56 26.08
C HIS A 15 34.55 -29.29 26.12
N ASN A 16 35.87 -29.40 26.00
CA ASN A 16 36.78 -28.25 26.06
C ASN A 16 37.06 -27.58 24.69
N SER A 17 36.70 -28.21 23.57
CA SER A 17 36.93 -27.64 22.23
C SER A 17 35.90 -26.58 21.82
N GLU A 18 36.30 -25.60 21.02
CA GLU A 18 35.38 -24.62 20.45
C GLU A 18 34.71 -25.11 19.15
N ARG A 19 35.43 -25.87 18.33
CA ARG A 19 34.94 -26.41 17.04
C ARG A 19 35.18 -27.90 16.90
N PHE A 20 34.20 -28.62 16.36
CA PHE A 20 34.32 -30.06 16.11
C PHE A 20 35.32 -30.38 15.02
N LEU A 21 35.37 -29.56 13.96
CA LEU A 21 36.32 -29.73 12.84
C LEU A 21 37.78 -29.73 13.29
N ASP A 22 38.10 -28.90 14.28
CA ASP A 22 39.48 -28.69 14.70
C ASP A 22 39.98 -29.86 15.57
N ILE A 23 39.09 -30.48 16.35
CA ILE A 23 39.43 -31.57 17.28
C ILE A 23 39.26 -32.97 16.67
N PHE A 24 38.46 -33.12 15.61
CA PHE A 24 38.16 -34.45 15.04
C PHE A 24 39.41 -35.23 14.58
N PRO A 25 40.42 -34.64 13.91
CA PRO A 25 41.62 -35.37 13.52
C PRO A 25 42.38 -36.00 14.69
N GLU A 26 42.31 -35.37 15.87
CA GLU A 26 42.92 -35.89 17.11
C GLU A 26 42.05 -36.99 17.73
N LEU A 27 40.72 -36.83 17.69
CA LEU A 27 39.77 -37.79 18.24
C LEU A 27 39.59 -39.05 17.37
N GLU A 28 39.83 -38.97 16.06
CA GLU A 28 39.60 -40.08 15.13
C GLU A 28 40.35 -41.35 15.59
N ALA A 29 41.64 -41.22 15.87
CA ALA A 29 42.47 -42.34 16.31
C ALA A 29 41.99 -42.92 17.65
N GLU A 30 41.56 -42.06 18.57
CA GLU A 30 41.04 -42.44 19.88
C GLU A 30 39.70 -43.17 19.78
N ILE A 31 38.77 -42.67 18.95
CA ILE A 31 37.46 -43.29 18.72
C ILE A 31 37.65 -44.67 18.04
N LEU A 32 38.50 -44.75 17.01
CA LEU A 32 38.79 -46.04 16.34
C LEU A 32 39.44 -47.04 17.30
N GLN A 33 40.31 -46.59 18.21
CA GLN A 33 40.90 -47.45 19.23
C GLN A 33 39.86 -47.88 20.28
N LEU A 34 38.99 -46.96 20.71
CA LEU A 34 37.98 -47.19 21.74
C LEU A 34 36.96 -48.23 21.30
N PHE A 35 36.45 -48.11 20.08
CA PHE A 35 35.48 -49.05 19.49
C PHE A 35 36.13 -50.24 18.76
N CYS A 36 37.46 -50.34 18.78
CA CYS A 36 38.21 -51.34 18.02
C CYS A 36 37.78 -51.40 16.54
N ALA A 37 37.44 -50.27 15.93
CA ALA A 37 36.92 -50.19 14.57
C ALA A 37 38.05 -49.89 13.55
N GLU A 38 37.86 -50.28 12.29
CA GLU A 38 38.79 -49.97 11.19
C GLU A 38 38.52 -48.59 10.58
N ARG A 39 37.25 -48.20 10.46
CA ARG A 39 36.85 -46.87 9.93
C ARG A 39 35.68 -46.29 10.69
N ILE A 40 35.63 -44.96 10.74
CA ILE A 40 34.49 -44.18 11.19
C ILE A 40 34.06 -43.24 10.07
N THR A 41 32.75 -43.05 9.93
CA THR A 41 32.17 -41.98 9.13
C THR A 41 31.17 -41.22 9.98
N ILE A 42 31.28 -39.90 10.03
CA ILE A 42 30.27 -39.02 10.60
C ILE A 42 29.59 -38.31 9.44
N TYR A 43 28.33 -38.67 9.23
CA TYR A 43 27.46 -38.00 8.28
C TYR A 43 26.80 -36.81 8.95
N GLN A 44 26.79 -35.69 8.24
CA GLN A 44 25.99 -34.52 8.56
C GLN A 44 24.77 -34.51 7.65
N ARG A 45 23.61 -34.15 8.21
CA ARG A 45 22.41 -33.91 7.40
C ARG A 45 22.64 -32.66 6.53
N SER A 46 22.29 -32.73 5.25
CA SER A 46 22.31 -31.55 4.38
C SER A 46 21.21 -30.57 4.76
N TYR A 47 21.54 -29.27 4.72
CA TYR A 47 20.60 -28.18 5.00
C TYR A 47 19.57 -27.98 3.89
N HIS A 48 19.92 -28.31 2.64
CA HIS A 48 19.12 -27.96 1.45
C HIS A 48 18.56 -29.18 0.70
N SER A 49 18.93 -30.40 1.10
CA SER A 49 18.55 -31.64 0.42
C SER A 49 18.19 -32.72 1.43
N GLN A 50 17.26 -33.63 1.07
CA GLN A 50 16.90 -34.79 1.88
C GLN A 50 17.97 -35.90 1.82
N ASP A 51 19.23 -35.53 2.02
CA ASP A 51 20.38 -36.43 2.06
C ASP A 51 21.29 -36.11 3.24
N ILE A 52 22.18 -37.06 3.53
CA ILE A 52 23.27 -36.93 4.49
C ILE A 52 24.58 -37.07 3.72
N TYR A 53 25.59 -36.32 4.11
CA TYR A 53 26.90 -36.34 3.46
C TYR A 53 28.01 -36.55 4.50
N SER A 54 29.07 -37.26 4.14
CA SER A 54 30.18 -37.56 5.04
C SER A 54 30.96 -36.28 5.33
N ARG A 55 30.72 -35.69 6.50
CA ARG A 55 31.48 -34.53 6.97
C ARG A 55 32.88 -34.93 7.42
N PHE A 56 32.98 -36.12 8.01
CA PHE A 56 34.24 -36.74 8.40
C PHE A 56 34.24 -38.22 8.05
N LYS A 57 35.38 -38.74 7.62
CA LYS A 57 35.56 -40.17 7.39
C LYS A 57 37.03 -40.58 7.46
N THR A 58 37.26 -41.83 7.85
CA THR A 58 38.57 -42.46 7.75
C THR A 58 38.88 -42.84 6.29
N GLY A 59 40.06 -42.45 5.81
CA GLY A 59 40.58 -42.76 4.48
C GLY A 59 40.35 -41.65 3.44
N SER A 60 41.30 -41.48 2.51
CA SER A 60 41.32 -40.41 1.51
C SER A 60 40.84 -40.84 0.11
N GLU A 61 40.36 -42.08 -0.05
CA GLU A 61 40.08 -42.67 -1.37
C GLU A 61 38.80 -42.14 -2.03
N LEU A 62 37.90 -41.58 -1.24
CA LEU A 62 36.66 -40.92 -1.68
C LEU A 62 36.67 -39.46 -1.22
N THR A 63 36.19 -38.53 -2.03
CA THR A 63 36.12 -37.10 -1.65
C THR A 63 34.95 -36.82 -0.72
N GLU A 64 33.76 -37.35 -1.02
CA GLU A 64 32.55 -37.24 -0.20
C GLU A 64 31.65 -38.46 -0.44
N ILE A 65 31.03 -38.98 0.62
CA ILE A 65 29.98 -40.01 0.55
C ILE A 65 28.65 -39.31 0.83
N ARG A 66 27.77 -39.24 -0.16
CA ARG A 66 26.46 -38.62 -0.06
C ARG A 66 25.36 -39.66 -0.28
N VAL A 67 24.37 -39.67 0.60
CA VAL A 67 23.37 -40.72 0.67
C VAL A 67 22.00 -40.13 1.01
N PRO A 68 20.94 -40.39 0.22
CA PRO A 68 19.59 -39.93 0.55
C PRO A 68 19.10 -40.45 1.90
N ILE A 69 18.34 -39.64 2.63
CA ILE A 69 17.61 -40.08 3.82
C ILE A 69 16.47 -40.96 3.34
N GLY A 70 16.61 -42.27 3.56
CA GLY A 70 15.73 -43.25 2.95
C GLY A 70 16.15 -44.67 3.30
N PRO A 71 15.27 -45.66 3.09
CA PRO A 71 15.53 -47.02 3.55
C PRO A 71 16.51 -47.80 2.65
N GLN A 72 17.14 -47.18 1.66
CA GLN A 72 17.94 -47.86 0.63
C GLN A 72 19.42 -48.05 1.03
N SER A 73 19.84 -47.48 2.15
CA SER A 73 21.22 -47.55 2.65
C SER A 73 21.23 -47.62 4.18
N ILE A 74 22.31 -48.12 4.77
CA ILE A 74 22.44 -48.23 6.22
C ILE A 74 22.36 -46.86 6.90
N ALA A 75 23.21 -45.91 6.49
CA ALA A 75 23.23 -44.56 7.08
C ALA A 75 21.94 -43.78 6.80
N GLY A 76 21.38 -43.89 5.59
CA GLY A 76 20.11 -43.26 5.23
C GLY A 76 18.93 -43.84 6.01
N TYR A 77 18.93 -45.15 6.29
CA TYR A 77 17.90 -45.80 7.10
C TYR A 77 17.99 -45.38 8.56
N VAL A 78 19.20 -45.29 9.13
CA VAL A 78 19.40 -44.80 10.51
C VAL A 78 18.98 -43.34 10.64
N ALA A 79 19.29 -42.51 9.64
CA ALA A 79 18.81 -41.13 9.56
C ALA A 79 17.27 -41.08 9.51
N LEU A 80 16.64 -41.86 8.63
CA LEU A 80 15.19 -41.89 8.46
C LEU A 80 14.47 -42.40 9.72
N SER A 81 14.89 -43.55 10.24
CA SER A 81 14.21 -44.24 11.34
C SER A 81 14.57 -43.69 12.71
N LYS A 82 15.69 -42.96 12.82
CA LYS A 82 16.32 -42.56 14.09
C LYS A 82 16.56 -43.75 15.03
N LYS A 83 16.70 -44.96 14.47
CA LYS A 83 17.01 -46.18 15.21
C LYS A 83 18.43 -46.62 14.89
N SER A 84 19.18 -46.94 15.92
CA SER A 84 20.51 -47.52 15.79
C SER A 84 20.43 -48.93 15.20
N VAL A 85 21.40 -49.31 14.38
CA VAL A 85 21.48 -50.64 13.76
C VAL A 85 22.84 -51.27 13.99
N LEU A 86 22.82 -52.60 14.14
CA LEU A 86 23.98 -53.45 14.35
C LEU A 86 23.95 -54.55 13.30
N ILE A 87 24.85 -54.49 12.32
CA ILE A 87 24.89 -55.39 11.16
C ILE A 87 26.17 -56.22 11.24
N LYS A 88 26.02 -57.55 11.25
CA LYS A 88 27.13 -58.49 11.37
C LYS A 88 27.80 -58.75 10.03
N ASP A 89 27.03 -58.85 8.96
CA ASP A 89 27.53 -58.96 7.59
C ASP A 89 26.81 -57.96 6.66
N ALA A 90 27.52 -56.91 6.25
CA ALA A 90 26.99 -55.91 5.33
C ALA A 90 26.62 -56.46 3.94
N TYR A 91 27.11 -57.65 3.56
CA TYR A 91 26.75 -58.29 2.30
C TYR A 91 25.60 -59.31 2.45
N ASP A 92 25.14 -59.61 3.67
CA ASP A 92 23.98 -60.48 3.91
C ASP A 92 22.67 -59.73 3.67
N GLU A 93 22.09 -59.94 2.49
CA GLU A 93 20.82 -59.33 2.10
C GLU A 93 19.66 -59.75 3.01
N LYS A 94 19.69 -60.95 3.61
CA LYS A 94 18.62 -61.41 4.52
C LYS A 94 18.69 -60.66 5.84
N GLU A 95 19.90 -60.43 6.37
CA GLU A 95 20.10 -59.62 7.58
C GLU A 95 19.59 -58.20 7.36
N LEU A 96 19.97 -57.56 6.25
CA LEU A 96 19.50 -56.21 5.91
C LEU A 96 17.98 -56.14 5.71
N GLN A 97 17.40 -57.09 4.97
CA GLN A 97 15.97 -57.13 4.72
C GLN A 97 15.14 -57.42 5.98
N SER A 98 15.71 -58.11 6.98
CA SER A 98 15.07 -58.32 8.28
C SER A 98 14.91 -57.01 9.08
N ILE A 99 15.79 -56.04 8.85
CA ILE A 99 15.72 -54.69 9.43
C ILE A 99 14.69 -53.86 8.64
N HIS A 100 14.78 -53.86 7.31
CA HIS A 100 13.80 -53.21 6.45
C HIS A 100 13.81 -53.79 5.01
N PRO A 101 12.65 -54.08 4.37
CA PRO A 101 12.60 -54.78 3.08
C PRO A 101 13.37 -54.12 1.91
N LYS A 102 13.55 -52.80 1.97
CA LYS A 102 14.27 -52.02 0.95
C LYS A 102 15.74 -51.74 1.31
N LEU A 103 16.22 -52.20 2.47
CA LEU A 103 17.58 -51.96 2.94
C LEU A 103 18.57 -52.77 2.14
N SER A 104 19.56 -52.09 1.58
CA SER A 104 20.66 -52.72 0.86
C SER A 104 21.98 -52.03 1.18
N PHE A 105 23.08 -52.76 1.00
CA PHE A 105 24.40 -52.22 1.16
C PHE A 105 24.93 -51.67 -0.17
N ALA A 106 25.41 -50.43 -0.14
CA ALA A 106 25.90 -49.73 -1.32
C ALA A 106 27.32 -50.21 -1.72
N ARG A 107 27.39 -51.41 -2.31
CA ARG A 107 28.63 -52.11 -2.73
C ARG A 107 29.57 -51.27 -3.60
N GLN A 108 29.05 -50.26 -4.29
CA GLN A 108 29.82 -49.35 -5.14
C GLN A 108 30.92 -48.58 -4.37
N PHE A 109 30.73 -48.30 -3.08
CA PHE A 109 31.73 -47.57 -2.28
C PHE A 109 32.93 -48.45 -1.92
N ASP A 110 32.68 -49.73 -1.60
CA ASP A 110 33.73 -50.73 -1.39
C ASP A 110 34.51 -50.96 -2.69
N GLN A 111 33.81 -51.10 -3.83
CA GLN A 111 34.44 -51.30 -5.13
C GLN A 111 35.35 -50.13 -5.54
N LYS A 112 34.96 -48.89 -5.24
CA LYS A 112 35.77 -47.70 -5.56
C LYS A 112 36.95 -47.49 -4.61
N SER A 113 36.82 -47.87 -3.34
CA SER A 113 37.87 -47.66 -2.34
C SER A 113 38.83 -48.85 -2.17
N GLY A 114 38.48 -50.03 -2.68
CA GLY A 114 39.26 -51.27 -2.48
C GLY A 114 39.16 -51.83 -1.05
N PHE A 115 38.39 -51.19 -0.17
CA PHE A 115 38.14 -51.60 1.20
C PHE A 115 36.88 -52.48 1.27
N ARG A 116 36.93 -53.56 2.06
CA ARG A 116 35.78 -54.47 2.23
C ARG A 116 35.08 -54.23 3.57
N THR A 117 33.84 -53.80 3.49
CA THR A 117 32.93 -53.67 4.63
C THR A 117 32.36 -55.04 5.02
N ARG A 118 32.57 -55.42 6.28
CA ARG A 118 32.16 -56.68 6.90
C ARG A 118 31.05 -56.42 7.92
N SER A 119 31.33 -55.68 8.98
CA SER A 119 30.35 -55.34 10.02
C SER A 119 30.12 -53.84 10.09
N VAL A 120 28.90 -53.41 10.41
CA VAL A 120 28.54 -52.00 10.51
C VAL A 120 27.74 -51.75 11.80
N LEU A 121 28.16 -50.75 12.57
CA LEU A 121 27.39 -50.19 13.65
C LEU A 121 27.05 -48.75 13.25
N ALA A 122 25.76 -48.40 13.25
CA ALA A 122 25.34 -47.04 12.94
C ALA A 122 24.33 -46.51 13.95
N VAL A 123 24.57 -45.30 14.45
CA VAL A 123 23.74 -44.61 15.46
C VAL A 123 23.38 -43.21 14.97
N PRO A 124 22.15 -42.73 15.23
CA PRO A 124 21.75 -41.38 14.86
C PRO A 124 22.33 -40.36 15.87
N ILE A 125 22.77 -39.22 15.36
CA ILE A 125 23.09 -38.05 16.18
C ILE A 125 21.83 -37.22 16.29
N THR A 126 21.23 -37.15 17.48
CA THR A 126 20.01 -36.41 17.73
C THR A 126 20.14 -35.50 18.94
N GLU A 127 19.42 -34.37 18.91
CA GLU A 127 19.26 -33.49 20.07
C GLU A 127 17.81 -32.98 20.08
N GLN A 128 17.09 -33.20 21.19
CA GLN A 128 15.65 -32.89 21.30
C GLN A 128 14.82 -33.45 20.12
N ASN A 129 15.05 -34.72 19.76
CA ASN A 129 14.42 -35.41 18.61
C ASN A 129 14.74 -34.87 17.21
N VAL A 130 15.59 -33.85 17.05
CA VAL A 130 16.07 -33.38 15.74
C VAL A 130 17.24 -34.25 15.29
N LEU A 131 17.21 -34.77 14.07
CA LEU A 131 18.32 -35.50 13.46
C LEU A 131 19.36 -34.50 12.94
N LEU A 132 20.58 -34.59 13.48
CA LEU A 132 21.73 -33.77 13.10
C LEU A 132 22.67 -34.52 12.14
N GLY A 133 22.71 -35.85 12.26
CA GLY A 133 23.63 -36.68 11.50
C GLY A 133 23.57 -38.15 11.89
N VAL A 134 24.54 -38.92 11.41
CA VAL A 134 24.69 -40.35 11.71
C VAL A 134 26.17 -40.66 11.93
N ILE A 135 26.49 -41.40 12.99
CA ILE A 135 27.81 -42.00 13.17
C ILE A 135 27.74 -43.43 12.64
N GLN A 136 28.68 -43.80 11.78
CA GLN A 136 28.83 -45.14 11.24
C GLN A 136 30.24 -45.66 11.52
N LEU A 137 30.36 -46.72 12.31
CA LEU A 137 31.59 -47.46 12.56
C LEU A 137 31.61 -48.72 11.68
N ILE A 138 32.77 -48.99 11.07
CA ILE A 138 32.93 -50.05 10.08
C ILE A 138 34.07 -50.99 10.49
N ASN A 139 33.78 -52.29 10.42
CA ASN A 139 34.66 -53.42 10.73
C ASN A 139 35.25 -53.39 12.13
N ALA A 140 34.80 -54.31 12.98
CA ALA A 140 35.48 -54.57 14.25
C ALA A 140 36.78 -55.37 14.02
N LYS A 141 37.90 -54.86 14.56
CA LYS A 141 39.27 -55.40 14.37
C LYS A 141 39.48 -56.79 14.98
N ALA A 142 38.69 -57.18 15.97
CA ALA A 142 38.86 -58.43 16.72
C ALA A 142 38.22 -59.67 16.05
N ALA A 143 37.83 -59.59 14.77
CA ALA A 143 37.15 -60.66 14.01
C ALA A 143 35.79 -61.12 14.59
N VAL A 144 35.19 -60.32 15.47
CA VAL A 144 33.85 -60.49 16.03
C VAL A 144 33.03 -59.26 15.63
N ALA A 145 31.78 -59.43 15.19
CA ALA A 145 30.90 -58.29 14.89
C ALA A 145 30.76 -57.37 16.11
N PHE A 146 30.42 -56.09 15.89
CA PHE A 146 30.14 -55.15 16.98
C PHE A 146 29.10 -55.73 17.95
N SER A 147 29.28 -55.46 19.25
CA SER A 147 28.42 -55.94 20.32
C SER A 147 27.32 -54.94 20.68
N GLN A 148 26.35 -55.36 21.51
CA GLN A 148 25.34 -54.45 22.05
C GLN A 148 25.97 -53.36 22.94
N ASP A 149 27.01 -53.71 23.69
CA ASP A 149 27.77 -52.78 24.52
C ASP A 149 28.40 -51.67 23.65
N ASP A 150 28.96 -52.02 22.49
CA ASP A 150 29.49 -51.05 21.51
C ASP A 150 28.39 -50.10 20.99
N LEU A 151 27.17 -50.61 20.79
CA LEU A 151 26.02 -49.81 20.36
C LEU A 151 25.63 -48.78 21.42
N ASP A 152 25.57 -49.19 22.68
CA ASP A 152 25.21 -48.32 23.80
C ASP A 152 26.26 -47.21 23.99
N LYS A 153 27.54 -47.55 23.85
CA LYS A 153 28.67 -46.61 23.90
C LYS A 153 28.64 -45.61 22.74
N ALA A 154 28.39 -46.07 21.52
CA ALA A 154 28.28 -45.21 20.35
C ALA A 154 27.07 -44.27 20.47
N THR A 155 25.97 -44.74 21.07
CA THR A 155 24.79 -43.92 21.34
C THR A 155 25.10 -42.80 22.33
N GLN A 156 25.86 -43.06 23.39
CA GLN A 156 26.31 -42.02 24.33
C GLN A 156 27.22 -40.98 23.65
N LEU A 157 28.15 -41.44 22.80
CA LEU A 157 28.99 -40.52 22.01
C LEU A 157 28.15 -39.64 21.09
N ALA A 158 27.15 -40.21 20.42
CA ALA A 158 26.24 -39.46 19.56
C ALA A 158 25.44 -38.40 20.33
N GLN A 159 25.00 -38.68 21.55
CA GLN A 159 24.32 -37.71 22.41
C GLN A 159 25.24 -36.54 22.79
N VAL A 160 26.48 -36.81 23.20
CA VAL A 160 27.45 -35.76 23.57
C VAL A 160 27.78 -34.87 22.38
N LEU A 161 27.99 -35.46 21.20
CA LEU A 161 28.22 -34.72 19.95
C LEU A 161 27.01 -33.86 19.57
N GLY A 162 25.79 -34.40 19.70
CA GLY A 162 24.55 -33.68 19.42
C GLY A 162 24.32 -32.50 20.36
N GLN A 163 24.62 -32.64 21.65
CA GLN A 163 24.48 -31.57 22.64
C GLN A 163 25.48 -30.44 22.44
N LYS A 164 26.75 -30.79 22.21
CA LYS A 164 27.84 -29.82 22.17
C LYS A 164 27.95 -29.14 20.81
N PHE A 165 27.95 -29.91 19.73
CA PHE A 165 28.20 -29.42 18.38
C PHE A 165 26.93 -29.27 17.56
N ARG A 166 25.78 -29.08 18.23
CA ARG A 166 24.47 -28.91 17.62
C ARG A 166 24.50 -27.95 16.43
N TYR A 167 25.13 -26.78 16.60
CA TYR A 167 25.22 -25.73 15.59
C TYR A 167 26.10 -26.11 14.40
N GLU A 168 27.27 -26.70 14.65
CA GLU A 168 28.18 -27.17 13.59
C GLU A 168 27.61 -28.37 12.82
N LEU A 169 26.83 -29.21 13.50
CA LEU A 169 26.06 -30.30 12.91
C LEU A 169 24.71 -29.82 12.35
N GLY A 170 24.42 -28.53 12.47
CA GLY A 170 23.43 -27.83 11.67
C GLY A 170 22.09 -27.51 12.29
N ALA A 171 21.96 -27.46 13.62
CA ALA A 171 20.72 -27.03 14.27
C ALA A 171 20.92 -25.91 15.30
N THR A 172 19.94 -25.00 15.40
CA THR A 172 19.88 -23.93 16.40
C THR A 172 18.92 -24.26 17.55
N ARG A 173 18.93 -23.48 18.66
CA ARG A 173 17.97 -23.62 19.77
C ARG A 173 16.72 -22.78 19.56
N GLY A 174 16.85 -21.64 18.88
CA GLY A 174 15.76 -20.79 18.42
C GLY A 174 15.87 -20.42 16.94
N PRO A 175 14.78 -19.86 16.35
CA PRO A 175 14.70 -19.53 14.93
C PRO A 175 15.71 -18.48 14.46
N PHE A 176 16.27 -17.68 15.37
CA PHE A 176 17.16 -16.56 15.07
C PHE A 176 18.58 -16.69 15.64
N ASP A 177 18.92 -17.81 16.30
CA ASP A 177 20.23 -17.97 16.93
C ASP A 177 21.38 -17.98 15.91
N ASP A 178 21.13 -18.48 14.69
CA ASP A 178 22.14 -18.53 13.62
C ASP A 178 22.60 -17.11 13.25
N LEU A 179 21.72 -16.11 13.34
CA LEU A 179 22.06 -14.70 13.11
C LEU A 179 23.08 -14.17 14.12
N HIS A 180 22.97 -14.58 15.39
CA HIS A 180 23.97 -14.22 16.41
C HIS A 180 25.31 -14.89 16.12
N HIS A 181 25.29 -16.19 15.79
CA HIS A 181 26.49 -16.95 15.47
C HIS A 181 27.24 -16.39 14.25
N ARG A 182 26.53 -15.85 13.26
CA ARG A 182 27.11 -15.17 12.09
C ARG A 182 27.54 -13.72 12.36
N ASN A 183 27.50 -13.26 13.61
CA ASN A 183 27.78 -11.88 14.03
C ASN A 183 26.86 -10.83 13.38
N LEU A 184 25.64 -11.23 13.00
CA LEU A 184 24.62 -10.31 12.47
C LEU A 184 23.74 -9.72 13.59
N LEU A 185 23.65 -10.40 14.75
CA LEU A 185 22.99 -9.90 15.96
C LEU A 185 23.91 -10.00 17.17
N SER A 186 23.80 -9.05 18.10
CA SER A 186 24.42 -9.18 19.41
C SER A 186 23.60 -10.07 20.35
N ALA A 187 24.25 -10.62 21.39
CA ALA A 187 23.56 -11.43 22.39
C ALA A 187 22.45 -10.65 23.13
N SER A 188 22.63 -9.33 23.34
CA SER A 188 21.63 -8.47 23.96
C SER A 188 20.43 -8.21 23.03
N GLN A 189 20.66 -8.05 21.73
CA GLN A 189 19.59 -7.90 20.74
C GLN A 189 18.76 -9.17 20.60
N LEU A 190 19.40 -10.34 20.59
CA LEU A 190 18.72 -11.64 20.58
C LEU A 190 17.88 -11.85 21.85
N GLN A 191 18.39 -11.47 23.02
CA GLN A 191 17.61 -11.51 24.26
C GLN A 191 16.39 -10.58 24.23
N GLN A 192 16.51 -9.38 23.66
CA GLN A 192 15.38 -8.43 23.52
C GLN A 192 14.30 -8.93 22.55
N LEU A 193 14.67 -9.68 21.52
CA LEU A 193 13.71 -10.31 20.60
C LEU A 193 12.91 -11.43 21.29
N ASN A 194 13.53 -12.12 22.25
CA ASN A 194 12.93 -13.22 22.99
C ASN A 194 12.10 -12.76 24.22
N GLN A 195 11.92 -11.45 24.43
CA GLN A 195 11.06 -10.94 25.51
C GLN A 195 9.57 -10.99 25.11
N PRO A 196 8.71 -11.70 25.85
CA PRO A 196 7.27 -11.69 25.59
C PRO A 196 6.64 -10.31 25.92
N PRO A 197 5.53 -9.91 25.26
CA PRO A 197 4.75 -10.64 24.28
C PRO A 197 5.07 -10.13 22.86
N GLN A 198 5.97 -10.79 22.14
CA GLN A 198 6.19 -10.52 20.72
C GLN A 198 5.76 -11.75 19.92
N ASP A 199 4.80 -11.54 19.02
CA ASP A 199 4.44 -12.52 18.01
C ASP A 199 5.56 -12.63 16.94
N PHE A 200 5.67 -13.78 16.30
CA PHE A 200 6.73 -14.09 15.32
C PHE A 200 6.81 -13.05 14.19
N THR A 201 5.65 -12.58 13.70
CA THR A 201 5.58 -11.52 12.68
C THR A 201 6.20 -10.21 13.17
N ALA A 202 6.02 -9.85 14.44
CA ALA A 202 6.65 -8.66 15.02
C ALA A 202 8.17 -8.84 15.16
N GLN A 203 8.64 -10.03 15.53
CA GLN A 203 10.07 -10.34 15.62
C GLN A 203 10.75 -10.23 14.25
N VAL A 204 10.14 -10.80 13.20
CA VAL A 204 10.63 -10.72 11.81
C VAL A 204 10.69 -9.26 11.33
N ASN A 205 9.62 -8.48 11.55
CA ASN A 205 9.59 -7.07 11.16
C ASN A 205 10.67 -6.24 11.86
N LYS A 206 10.88 -6.47 13.16
CA LYS A 206 11.94 -5.81 13.93
C LYS A 206 13.34 -6.15 13.40
N LEU A 207 13.58 -7.42 13.05
CA LEU A 207 14.84 -7.87 12.45
C LEU A 207 15.14 -7.17 11.12
N ILE A 208 14.14 -6.95 10.29
CA ILE A 208 14.29 -6.29 8.98
C ILE A 208 14.44 -4.77 9.13
N THR A 209 13.57 -4.13 9.91
CA THR A 209 13.51 -2.65 9.99
C THR A 209 14.55 -2.06 10.92
N ASP A 210 14.70 -2.61 12.13
CA ASP A 210 15.55 -2.01 13.17
C ASP A 210 16.98 -2.54 13.12
N TYR A 211 17.14 -3.82 12.76
CA TYR A 211 18.43 -4.50 12.74
C TYR A 211 18.98 -4.75 11.31
N HIS A 212 18.25 -4.32 10.28
CA HIS A 212 18.67 -4.37 8.87
C HIS A 212 19.12 -5.76 8.37
N ILE A 213 18.55 -6.83 8.91
CA ILE A 213 18.80 -8.20 8.45
C ILE A 213 18.02 -8.46 7.16
N SER A 214 18.68 -9.01 6.14
CA SER A 214 18.02 -9.29 4.86
C SER A 214 17.08 -10.49 4.95
N LYS A 215 16.07 -10.57 4.07
CA LYS A 215 15.14 -11.71 4.01
C LYS A 215 15.87 -13.02 3.75
N GLU A 216 16.92 -13.01 2.93
CA GLU A 216 17.74 -14.17 2.63
C GLU A 216 18.49 -14.66 3.86
N GLN A 217 19.05 -13.74 4.67
CA GLN A 217 19.74 -14.08 5.91
C GLN A 217 18.77 -14.66 6.95
N LEU A 218 17.56 -14.13 7.04
CA LEU A 218 16.49 -14.69 7.88
C LEU A 218 16.10 -16.09 7.41
N GLY A 219 15.91 -16.27 6.11
CA GLY A 219 15.60 -17.56 5.50
C GLY A 219 16.61 -18.63 5.90
N LEU A 220 17.91 -18.37 5.73
CA LEU A 220 18.97 -19.29 6.12
C LEU A 220 18.95 -19.66 7.61
N SER A 221 18.63 -18.70 8.50
CA SER A 221 18.48 -18.96 9.93
C SER A 221 17.28 -19.86 10.23
N LEU A 222 16.17 -19.67 9.53
CA LEU A 222 14.98 -20.50 9.67
C LEU A 222 15.18 -21.92 9.09
N GLU A 223 15.91 -22.07 7.98
CA GLU A 223 16.31 -23.39 7.45
C GLU A 223 17.13 -24.17 8.48
N ALA A 224 18.12 -23.52 9.10
CA ALA A 224 18.96 -24.12 10.12
C ALA A 224 18.16 -24.53 11.38
N PHE A 225 17.10 -23.79 11.72
CA PHE A 225 16.26 -24.14 12.87
C PHE A 225 15.26 -25.25 12.55
N TYR A 226 14.47 -25.09 11.49
CA TYR A 226 13.35 -25.98 11.16
C TYR A 226 13.74 -27.20 10.32
N GLN A 227 14.96 -27.24 9.77
CA GLN A 227 15.46 -28.37 8.96
C GLN A 227 14.60 -28.66 7.72
N VAL A 228 14.00 -27.61 7.16
CA VAL A 228 13.25 -27.60 5.89
C VAL A 228 13.71 -26.41 5.06
N SER A 229 13.61 -26.50 3.74
CA SER A 229 14.11 -25.43 2.87
C SER A 229 13.25 -24.16 2.98
N PHE A 230 13.90 -23.01 2.89
CA PHE A 230 13.26 -21.71 2.86
C PHE A 230 12.84 -21.36 1.44
N ILE A 231 11.61 -20.86 1.29
CA ILE A 231 11.16 -20.30 0.02
C ILE A 231 10.71 -18.85 0.23
N GLY A 232 11.26 -17.96 -0.60
CA GLY A 232 10.78 -16.59 -0.70
C GLY A 232 9.62 -16.47 -1.69
N PHE A 233 9.10 -15.25 -1.87
CA PHE A 233 8.09 -14.99 -2.88
C PHE A 233 8.67 -14.99 -4.31
N GLU A 234 8.49 -16.11 -5.01
CA GLU A 234 8.90 -16.36 -6.39
C GLU A 234 7.70 -16.91 -7.23
N PRO A 235 6.82 -16.04 -7.75
CA PRO A 235 5.59 -16.46 -8.45
C PRO A 235 5.84 -17.14 -9.81
N ASP A 236 7.04 -16.97 -10.38
CA ASP A 236 7.45 -17.63 -11.62
C ASP A 236 7.85 -19.10 -11.42
N LYS A 237 8.22 -19.47 -10.18
CA LYS A 237 8.64 -20.85 -9.85
C LYS A 237 7.56 -21.65 -9.13
N TYR A 238 6.73 -20.99 -8.33
CA TYR A 238 5.72 -21.62 -7.50
C TYR A 238 4.35 -20.97 -7.75
N GLN A 239 3.33 -21.80 -7.99
CA GLN A 239 1.96 -21.34 -8.22
C GLN A 239 1.06 -21.79 -7.08
N LEU A 240 -0.05 -21.09 -6.82
CA LEU A 240 -1.01 -21.53 -5.80
C LEU A 240 -1.62 -22.88 -6.20
N HIS A 241 -1.60 -23.83 -5.26
CA HIS A 241 -2.25 -25.12 -5.44
C HIS A 241 -3.77 -24.96 -5.50
N ALA A 242 -4.43 -25.68 -6.40
CA ALA A 242 -5.89 -25.59 -6.57
C ALA A 242 -6.63 -26.28 -5.41
N LEU A 243 -7.08 -25.50 -4.42
CA LEU A 243 -7.72 -26.02 -3.20
C LEU A 243 -9.22 -26.34 -3.32
N ASN A 244 -9.88 -25.95 -4.43
CA ASN A 244 -11.32 -26.20 -4.67
C ASN A 244 -12.22 -25.90 -3.45
N ASN A 245 -12.01 -24.77 -2.77
CA ASN A 245 -12.74 -24.33 -1.57
C ASN A 245 -12.63 -25.23 -0.33
N LYS A 246 -11.66 -26.16 -0.28
CA LYS A 246 -11.46 -27.03 0.89
C LYS A 246 -10.82 -26.32 2.09
N LEU A 247 -10.00 -25.30 1.83
CA LEU A 247 -9.44 -24.40 2.83
C LEU A 247 -9.71 -22.98 2.37
N ASN A 248 -10.32 -22.17 3.24
CA ASN A 248 -10.61 -20.77 2.91
C ASN A 248 -9.38 -19.88 3.13
N ARG A 249 -9.37 -18.73 2.46
CA ARG A 249 -8.23 -17.80 2.49
C ARG A 249 -7.94 -17.25 3.89
N SER A 250 -8.98 -17.04 4.69
CA SER A 250 -8.85 -16.58 6.08
C SER A 250 -8.16 -17.59 6.99
N TYR A 251 -8.41 -18.90 6.80
CA TYR A 251 -7.66 -19.94 7.50
C TYR A 251 -6.18 -19.93 7.11
N LEU A 252 -5.88 -19.75 5.82
CA LEU A 252 -4.50 -19.69 5.30
C LEU A 252 -3.74 -18.47 5.87
N LEU A 253 -4.35 -17.28 5.86
CA LEU A 253 -3.75 -16.06 6.41
C LEU A 253 -3.59 -16.12 7.94
N LYS A 254 -4.63 -16.56 8.66
CA LYS A 254 -4.60 -16.65 10.12
C LYS A 254 -3.52 -17.59 10.64
N ASN A 255 -3.27 -18.68 9.92
CA ASN A 255 -2.25 -19.67 10.28
C ASN A 255 -0.92 -19.43 9.58
N HIS A 256 -0.77 -18.35 8.79
CA HIS A 256 0.35 -18.09 7.89
C HIS A 256 0.84 -19.37 7.18
N LEU A 257 -0.09 -19.97 6.42
CA LEU A 257 0.08 -21.23 5.70
C LEU A 257 -0.40 -21.05 4.26
N VAL A 258 0.38 -21.52 3.29
CA VAL A 258 -0.05 -21.59 1.89
C VAL A 258 0.35 -22.93 1.27
N ILE A 259 -0.43 -23.40 0.30
CA ILE A 259 -0.12 -24.60 -0.48
C ILE A 259 0.21 -24.17 -1.90
N LEU A 260 1.38 -24.56 -2.39
CA LEU A 260 1.90 -24.22 -3.70
C LEU A 260 2.13 -25.49 -4.53
N ASP A 261 2.14 -25.36 -5.84
CA ASP A 261 2.68 -26.36 -6.77
C ASP A 261 4.05 -25.89 -7.27
N ASP A 262 5.03 -26.80 -7.27
CA ASP A 262 6.29 -26.59 -7.97
C ASP A 262 6.14 -26.74 -9.50
N GLN A 263 7.21 -26.49 -10.24
CA GLN A 263 7.23 -26.62 -11.69
C GLN A 263 6.92 -28.04 -12.20
N SER A 264 7.04 -29.06 -11.35
CA SER A 264 6.71 -30.46 -11.67
C SER A 264 5.26 -30.83 -11.32
N GLY A 265 4.50 -29.91 -10.70
CA GLY A 265 3.14 -30.14 -10.22
C GLY A 265 3.09 -30.89 -8.89
N LYS A 266 4.20 -30.94 -8.12
CA LYS A 266 4.24 -31.50 -6.78
C LYS A 266 3.78 -30.46 -5.78
N ALA A 267 2.84 -30.84 -4.91
CA ALA A 267 2.33 -29.97 -3.86
C ALA A 267 3.40 -29.70 -2.79
N ILE A 268 3.46 -28.46 -2.35
CA ILE A 268 4.35 -27.96 -1.30
C ILE A 268 3.50 -27.22 -0.27
N ILE A 269 3.66 -27.57 1.00
CA ILE A 269 3.05 -26.84 2.12
C ILE A 269 4.09 -25.90 2.72
N VAL A 270 3.74 -24.62 2.82
CA VAL A 270 4.63 -23.55 3.23
C VAL A 270 4.05 -22.89 4.49
N LEU A 271 4.85 -22.83 5.56
CA LEU A 271 4.44 -22.31 6.86
C LEU A 271 5.47 -21.36 7.47
N THR A 272 5.05 -20.51 8.40
CA THR A 272 5.97 -19.78 9.29
C THR A 272 6.57 -20.68 10.38
N ASN A 273 5.82 -21.70 10.83
CA ASN A 273 6.27 -22.69 11.80
C ASN A 273 5.95 -24.13 11.34
N PRO A 274 6.90 -24.78 10.64
CA PRO A 274 6.77 -26.17 10.18
C PRO A 274 6.56 -27.24 11.27
N ASN A 275 6.82 -26.93 12.55
CA ASN A 275 6.72 -27.90 13.65
C ASN A 275 5.28 -28.03 14.21
N GLN A 276 4.29 -27.35 13.63
CA GLN A 276 2.88 -27.43 14.04
C GLN A 276 2.19 -28.65 13.43
N ALA A 277 2.35 -29.81 14.08
CA ALA A 277 1.77 -31.07 13.63
C ALA A 277 0.24 -31.02 13.48
N ASP A 278 -0.47 -30.36 14.40
CA ASP A 278 -1.94 -30.26 14.36
C ASP A 278 -2.43 -29.55 13.10
N THR A 279 -1.80 -28.43 12.73
CA THR A 279 -2.13 -27.65 11.52
C THR A 279 -1.85 -28.44 10.25
N LEU A 280 -0.74 -29.20 10.20
CA LEU A 280 -0.44 -30.08 9.07
C LEU A 280 -1.50 -31.18 8.91
N MET A 281 -1.90 -31.82 10.00
CA MET A 281 -2.94 -32.87 9.98
C MET A 281 -4.32 -32.33 9.57
N GLU A 282 -4.66 -31.09 9.96
CA GLU A 282 -5.87 -30.41 9.49
C GLU A 282 -5.85 -30.17 7.99
N VAL A 283 -4.73 -29.68 7.46
CA VAL A 283 -4.54 -29.46 6.02
C VAL A 283 -4.61 -30.77 5.25
N GLU A 284 -3.95 -31.83 5.71
CA GLU A 284 -4.04 -33.16 5.09
C GLU A 284 -5.49 -33.66 5.02
N ARG A 285 -6.22 -33.54 6.14
CA ARG A 285 -7.63 -33.97 6.21
C ARG A 285 -8.54 -33.17 5.28
N ALA A 286 -8.33 -31.86 5.19
CA ALA A 286 -9.13 -30.98 4.36
C ALA A 286 -8.82 -31.19 2.86
N THR A 287 -7.54 -31.27 2.50
CA THR A 287 -7.08 -31.27 1.10
C THR A 287 -7.04 -32.67 0.48
N GLY A 288 -6.76 -33.70 1.27
CA GLY A 288 -6.51 -35.08 0.82
C GLY A 288 -5.11 -35.28 0.24
N LEU A 289 -4.18 -34.36 0.47
CA LEU A 289 -2.79 -34.45 0.02
C LEU A 289 -2.06 -35.55 0.82
N LEU A 290 -1.49 -36.52 0.12
CA LEU A 290 -0.71 -37.63 0.71
C LEU A 290 0.78 -37.58 0.33
N ASN A 291 1.16 -36.71 -0.61
CA ASN A 291 2.53 -36.56 -1.09
C ASN A 291 2.82 -35.07 -1.30
N TYR A 292 3.57 -34.47 -0.37
CA TYR A 292 3.93 -33.06 -0.39
C TYR A 292 5.28 -32.84 0.31
N ASP A 293 5.96 -31.75 -0.04
CA ASP A 293 7.13 -31.26 0.71
C ASP A 293 6.71 -30.15 1.68
N ILE A 294 7.45 -30.01 2.79
CA ILE A 294 7.23 -28.94 3.78
C ILE A 294 8.36 -27.93 3.65
N HIS A 295 8.02 -26.66 3.60
CA HIS A 295 8.96 -25.54 3.47
C HIS A 295 8.63 -24.44 4.49
N VAL A 296 9.63 -23.62 4.81
CA VAL A 296 9.46 -22.45 5.68
C VAL A 296 9.49 -21.16 4.86
N ALA A 297 8.68 -20.16 5.22
CA ALA A 297 8.71 -18.84 4.60
C ALA A 297 8.43 -17.73 5.62
N LEU A 298 8.70 -16.48 5.24
CA LEU A 298 8.36 -15.33 6.06
C LEU A 298 6.85 -15.04 5.94
N PRO A 299 6.21 -14.47 7.00
CA PRO A 299 4.78 -14.15 6.97
C PRO A 299 4.37 -13.33 5.75
N ASP A 300 5.12 -12.26 5.44
CA ASP A 300 4.86 -11.38 4.29
C ASP A 300 4.95 -12.12 2.94
N ASP A 301 5.85 -13.09 2.79
CA ASP A 301 5.98 -13.83 1.54
C ASP A 301 4.82 -14.83 1.36
N ILE A 302 4.36 -15.47 2.44
CA ILE A 302 3.16 -16.33 2.45
C ILE A 302 1.91 -15.51 2.12
N ASP A 303 1.74 -14.36 2.78
CA ASP A 303 0.60 -13.48 2.56
C ASP A 303 0.57 -13.01 1.10
N ARG A 304 1.72 -12.64 0.50
CA ARG A 304 1.83 -12.28 -0.92
C ARG A 304 1.45 -13.43 -1.88
N TYR A 305 1.76 -14.68 -1.53
CA TYR A 305 1.29 -15.83 -2.31
C TYR A 305 -0.22 -15.98 -2.24
N ILE A 306 -0.80 -15.81 -1.05
CA ILE A 306 -2.23 -15.94 -0.82
C ILE A 306 -3.02 -14.79 -1.46
N THR A 307 -2.49 -13.57 -1.44
CA THR A 307 -3.18 -12.36 -1.90
C THR A 307 -2.95 -12.01 -3.37
N GLY A 308 -1.90 -12.57 -3.98
CA GLY A 308 -1.46 -12.22 -5.33
C GLY A 308 -0.83 -10.81 -5.39
N HIS A 309 -0.05 -10.54 -6.44
CA HIS A 309 0.57 -9.23 -6.69
C HIS A 309 -0.47 -8.19 -7.15
N GLN A 310 -1.39 -7.78 -6.28
CA GLN A 310 -2.25 -6.62 -6.47
C GLN A 310 -2.42 -5.85 -5.16
N ASP A 311 -2.41 -4.52 -5.25
CA ASP A 311 -2.33 -3.55 -4.14
C ASP A 311 -3.23 -3.92 -2.93
N ASN A 312 -2.55 -4.26 -1.83
CA ASN A 312 -2.94 -5.11 -0.69
C ASN A 312 -4.14 -4.71 0.19
N ASN A 313 -4.92 -3.66 -0.07
CA ASN A 313 -5.86 -3.15 0.96
C ASN A 313 -7.34 -3.04 0.55
N LEU A 314 -7.70 -3.28 -0.71
CA LEU A 314 -9.10 -3.23 -1.18
C LEU A 314 -9.73 -4.62 -1.24
N THR A 315 -8.93 -5.65 -1.56
CA THR A 315 -9.33 -7.06 -1.60
C THR A 315 -9.59 -7.63 -0.21
N GLU A 316 -8.75 -7.34 0.78
CA GLU A 316 -8.95 -7.80 2.17
C GLU A 316 -10.31 -7.35 2.75
N LEU A 317 -10.74 -6.12 2.44
CA LEU A 317 -12.06 -5.63 2.87
C LEU A 317 -13.21 -6.21 2.05
N GLY A 318 -13.01 -6.41 0.74
CA GLY A 318 -13.98 -7.11 -0.11
C GLY A 318 -14.19 -8.55 0.35
N ASP A 319 -13.12 -9.24 0.74
CA ASP A 319 -13.14 -10.61 1.26
C ASP A 319 -13.82 -10.65 2.64
N LEU A 320 -13.52 -9.71 3.55
CA LEU A 320 -14.21 -9.58 4.85
C LEU A 320 -15.72 -9.26 4.71
N LEU A 321 -16.10 -8.44 3.72
CA LEU A 321 -17.50 -8.14 3.43
C LEU A 321 -18.24 -9.33 2.82
N ASN A 322 -17.56 -10.11 1.97
CA ASN A 322 -18.13 -11.32 1.38
C ASN A 322 -18.28 -12.43 2.43
N GLU A 323 -17.29 -12.62 3.32
CA GLU A 323 -17.37 -13.59 4.42
C GLU A 323 -18.52 -13.26 5.37
N ALA A 324 -18.64 -11.98 5.77
CA ALA A 324 -19.74 -11.57 6.63
C ALA A 324 -21.11 -11.61 5.92
N ASP A 325 -21.17 -11.41 4.59
CA ASP A 325 -22.40 -11.61 3.79
C ASP A 325 -22.75 -13.09 3.64
N ASP A 326 -21.77 -14.00 3.58
CA ASP A 326 -21.99 -15.44 3.50
C ASP A 326 -22.39 -16.05 4.86
N ASP A 327 -21.83 -15.57 5.97
CA ASP A 327 -22.30 -15.91 7.32
C ASP A 327 -23.78 -15.52 7.52
N LEU A 328 -24.19 -14.34 7.03
CA LEU A 328 -25.58 -13.89 7.06
C LEU A 328 -26.52 -14.71 6.16
N LYS A 329 -26.00 -15.32 5.08
CA LYS A 329 -26.78 -16.21 4.19
C LYS A 329 -26.95 -17.61 4.77
N LEU A 330 -26.00 -18.08 5.57
CA LEU A 330 -26.03 -19.41 6.20
C LEU A 330 -27.07 -19.49 7.35
N GLU A 331 -27.45 -18.36 7.95
CA GLU A 331 -28.43 -18.28 9.05
C GLU A 331 -29.91 -18.23 8.61
N SER A 332 -30.28 -18.62 7.38
CA SER A 332 -31.68 -18.55 6.96
C SER A 332 -32.54 -19.71 7.48
N PHE A 333 -33.05 -19.61 8.73
CA PHE A 333 -34.38 -20.11 9.13
C PHE A 333 -34.90 -19.40 10.41
N GLN A 334 -35.16 -18.09 10.33
CA GLN A 334 -36.34 -17.39 10.86
C GLN A 334 -36.24 -15.88 10.54
N PRO A 335 -37.33 -15.20 10.11
CA PRO A 335 -37.32 -13.77 9.89
C PRO A 335 -37.57 -13.06 11.23
N GLN A 336 -36.50 -12.69 11.93
CA GLN A 336 -36.54 -11.62 12.93
C GLN A 336 -35.49 -10.56 12.60
N ASP A 337 -35.89 -9.32 12.84
CA ASP A 337 -35.41 -8.04 12.31
C ASP A 337 -34.07 -7.58 12.91
N GLU A 338 -33.10 -8.46 13.09
CA GLU A 338 -31.76 -8.07 13.56
C GLU A 338 -30.87 -7.71 12.38
N GLY A 339 -31.10 -6.52 11.83
CA GLY A 339 -30.19 -5.90 10.86
C GLY A 339 -28.79 -5.74 11.45
N ILE A 340 -27.76 -5.73 10.59
CA ILE A 340 -26.36 -5.51 10.98
C ILE A 340 -26.26 -4.23 11.80
N SER A 341 -25.72 -4.31 13.01
CA SER A 341 -25.54 -3.14 13.89
C SER A 341 -24.48 -2.18 13.35
N GLU A 342 -24.73 -0.87 13.47
CA GLU A 342 -23.75 0.18 13.16
C GLU A 342 -22.40 0.10 13.91
N ASP A 343 -22.39 -0.54 15.08
CA ASP A 343 -21.20 -0.66 15.92
C ASP A 343 -20.41 -1.96 15.67
N THR A 344 -20.86 -2.77 14.71
CA THR A 344 -20.13 -3.97 14.30
C THR A 344 -18.72 -3.58 13.84
N PRO A 345 -17.65 -4.23 14.33
CA PRO A 345 -16.27 -3.89 13.97
C PRO A 345 -16.01 -3.83 12.46
N VAL A 346 -16.72 -4.64 11.68
CA VAL A 346 -16.66 -4.66 10.21
C VAL A 346 -17.15 -3.33 9.61
N VAL A 347 -18.29 -2.80 10.07
CA VAL A 347 -18.87 -1.53 9.59
C VAL A 347 -17.97 -0.36 9.96
N VAL A 348 -17.46 -0.34 11.20
CA VAL A 348 -16.54 0.71 11.66
C VAL A 348 -15.24 0.71 10.84
N LYS A 349 -14.65 -0.47 10.60
CA LYS A 349 -13.45 -0.63 9.76
C LYS A 349 -13.73 -0.19 8.33
N LEU A 350 -14.88 -0.56 7.75
CA LEU A 350 -15.28 -0.17 6.40
C LEU A 350 -15.37 1.36 6.24
N VAL A 351 -16.11 2.05 7.12
CA VAL A 351 -16.27 3.51 7.05
C VAL A 351 -14.92 4.21 7.23
N ASN A 352 -14.10 3.80 8.21
CA ASN A 352 -12.77 4.35 8.41
C ASN A 352 -11.87 4.13 7.20
N ARG A 353 -11.95 2.96 6.57
CA ARG A 353 -11.16 2.62 5.38
C ARG A 353 -11.55 3.47 4.19
N ILE A 354 -12.84 3.66 3.93
CA ILE A 354 -13.34 4.56 2.87
C ILE A 354 -12.78 5.97 3.06
N LEU A 355 -12.79 6.49 4.29
CA LEU A 355 -12.23 7.82 4.60
C LEU A 355 -10.71 7.88 4.40
N MET A 356 -9.96 6.86 4.83
CA MET A 356 -8.51 6.76 4.63
C MET A 356 -8.14 6.67 3.15
N ASP A 357 -8.89 5.89 2.35
CA ASP A 357 -8.66 5.75 0.91
C ASP A 357 -8.98 7.05 0.17
N ALA A 358 -10.06 7.72 0.55
CA ALA A 358 -10.39 9.02 0.02
C ALA A 358 -9.27 10.05 0.29
N GLN A 359 -8.70 10.07 1.51
CA GLN A 359 -7.56 10.94 1.82
C GLN A 359 -6.31 10.55 1.02
N ARG A 360 -5.94 9.25 0.98
CA ARG A 360 -4.76 8.75 0.27
C ARG A 360 -4.79 9.11 -1.22
N LEU A 361 -5.98 9.03 -1.83
CA LEU A 361 -6.20 9.36 -3.24
C LEU A 361 -6.50 10.85 -3.47
N ASN A 362 -6.46 11.69 -2.43
CA ASN A 362 -6.81 13.12 -2.49
C ASN A 362 -8.18 13.38 -3.14
N ALA A 363 -9.19 12.58 -2.78
CA ALA A 363 -10.56 12.75 -3.23
C ALA A 363 -11.20 14.01 -2.62
N SER A 364 -12.03 14.71 -3.40
CA SER A 364 -12.82 15.85 -2.93
C SER A 364 -14.15 15.41 -2.29
N ASP A 365 -14.75 14.36 -2.82
CA ASP A 365 -16.06 13.86 -2.41
C ASP A 365 -16.06 12.33 -2.37
N ILE A 366 -16.77 11.77 -1.40
CA ILE A 366 -17.10 10.35 -1.27
C ILE A 366 -18.60 10.22 -1.51
N HIS A 367 -18.99 9.35 -2.42
CA HIS A 367 -20.37 9.05 -2.76
C HIS A 367 -20.67 7.61 -2.34
N ILE A 368 -21.63 7.40 -1.46
CA ILE A 368 -22.12 6.08 -1.06
C ILE A 368 -23.55 5.96 -1.57
N GLU A 369 -23.73 5.10 -2.56
CA GLU A 369 -24.95 5.03 -3.36
C GLU A 369 -25.62 3.68 -3.21
N SER A 370 -26.90 3.70 -2.84
CA SER A 370 -27.71 2.49 -2.75
C SER A 370 -27.88 1.83 -4.13
N GLY A 371 -27.67 0.51 -4.18
CA GLY A 371 -27.94 -0.28 -5.37
C GLY A 371 -29.44 -0.36 -5.69
N LYS A 372 -29.77 -0.77 -6.92
CA LYS A 372 -31.15 -1.06 -7.31
C LYS A 372 -31.58 -2.37 -6.66
N ALA A 373 -32.65 -2.36 -5.87
CA ALA A 373 -33.22 -3.55 -5.21
C ALA A 373 -32.17 -4.40 -4.46
N LYS A 374 -31.83 -5.59 -4.96
CA LYS A 374 -30.84 -6.51 -4.36
C LYS A 374 -29.41 -6.39 -4.93
N SER A 375 -29.16 -5.42 -5.81
CA SER A 375 -27.80 -5.20 -6.36
C SER A 375 -26.90 -4.49 -5.35
N SER A 376 -25.59 -4.76 -5.45
CA SER A 376 -24.58 -4.16 -4.59
C SER A 376 -24.65 -2.62 -4.59
N CYS A 377 -24.47 -2.05 -3.41
CA CYS A 377 -24.25 -0.62 -3.24
C CYS A 377 -22.86 -0.26 -3.73
N ARG A 378 -22.65 1.00 -4.12
CA ARG A 378 -21.38 1.47 -4.68
C ARG A 378 -20.82 2.60 -3.85
N VAL A 379 -19.52 2.54 -3.59
CA VAL A 379 -18.74 3.67 -3.09
C VAL A 379 -17.94 4.23 -4.24
N ARG A 380 -18.10 5.52 -4.52
CA ARG A 380 -17.35 6.25 -5.54
C ARG A 380 -16.59 7.41 -4.91
N LEU A 381 -15.37 7.64 -5.36
CA LEU A 381 -14.57 8.80 -4.99
C LEU A 381 -14.53 9.77 -6.16
N ARG A 382 -14.68 11.06 -5.87
CA ARG A 382 -14.37 12.11 -6.84
C ARG A 382 -12.92 12.52 -6.68
N VAL A 383 -12.07 12.12 -7.63
CA VAL A 383 -10.64 12.46 -7.65
C VAL A 383 -10.37 13.31 -8.88
N ASP A 384 -9.80 14.49 -8.69
CA ASP A 384 -9.52 15.46 -9.77
C ASP A 384 -10.74 15.77 -10.67
N GLY A 385 -11.95 15.77 -10.08
CA GLY A 385 -13.21 16.09 -10.75
C GLY A 385 -13.95 14.88 -11.35
N GLU A 386 -13.29 13.73 -11.52
CA GLU A 386 -13.89 12.51 -12.05
C GLU A 386 -14.34 11.57 -10.92
N CYS A 387 -15.57 11.05 -11.01
CA CYS A 387 -16.03 9.99 -10.11
C CYS A 387 -15.50 8.63 -10.56
N ARG A 388 -14.88 7.89 -9.63
CA ARG A 388 -14.37 6.54 -9.85
C ARG A 388 -14.91 5.60 -8.78
N GLU A 389 -15.27 4.39 -9.19
CA GLU A 389 -15.70 3.36 -8.24
C GLU A 389 -14.50 2.91 -7.40
N LEU A 390 -14.67 2.90 -6.08
CA LEU A 390 -13.68 2.45 -5.11
C LEU A 390 -13.94 0.99 -4.73
N ILE A 391 -15.16 0.72 -4.27
CA ILE A 391 -15.58 -0.58 -3.74
C ILE A 391 -17.10 -0.74 -3.89
N GLN A 392 -17.55 -1.99 -3.96
CA GLN A 392 -18.96 -2.36 -3.86
C GLN A 392 -19.27 -2.92 -2.47
N ILE A 393 -20.39 -2.49 -1.89
CA ILE A 393 -20.83 -2.90 -0.56
C ILE A 393 -22.07 -3.80 -0.72
N PRO A 394 -22.14 -4.98 -0.07
CA PRO A 394 -23.34 -5.81 -0.10
C PRO A 394 -24.55 -5.04 0.49
N PRO A 395 -25.77 -5.23 -0.05
CA PRO A 395 -26.95 -4.45 0.36
C PRO A 395 -27.26 -4.51 1.86
N ALA A 396 -26.93 -5.65 2.51
CA ALA A 396 -27.15 -5.86 3.93
C ALA A 396 -26.38 -4.86 4.83
N PHE A 397 -25.21 -4.40 4.39
CA PHE A 397 -24.36 -3.47 5.15
C PHE A 397 -24.75 -2.01 4.96
N MET A 398 -25.50 -1.67 3.91
CA MET A 398 -25.79 -0.29 3.57
C MET A 398 -26.51 0.49 4.69
N PRO A 399 -27.57 -0.05 5.34
CA PRO A 399 -28.22 0.66 6.45
C PRO A 399 -27.27 0.94 7.62
N ALA A 400 -26.41 -0.01 7.96
CA ALA A 400 -25.44 0.11 9.04
C ALA A 400 -24.36 1.16 8.72
N VAL A 401 -23.88 1.19 7.47
CA VAL A 401 -22.94 2.21 6.98
C VAL A 401 -23.54 3.61 7.06
N VAL A 402 -24.80 3.78 6.61
CA VAL A 402 -25.51 5.07 6.70
C VAL A 402 -25.69 5.49 8.16
N SER A 403 -26.15 4.57 9.02
CA SER A 403 -26.34 4.81 10.46
C SER A 403 -25.04 5.26 11.12
N ARG A 404 -23.93 4.56 10.85
CA ARG A 404 -22.61 4.90 11.37
C ARG A 404 -22.17 6.31 10.97
N ILE A 405 -22.39 6.70 9.72
CA ILE A 405 -22.05 8.04 9.24
C ILE A 405 -22.96 9.10 9.89
N LYS A 406 -24.25 8.81 10.06
CA LYS A 406 -25.19 9.68 10.79
C LYS A 406 -24.73 9.92 12.23
N ILE A 407 -24.29 8.87 12.94
CA ILE A 407 -23.72 8.99 14.28
C ILE A 407 -22.51 9.92 14.29
N MET A 408 -21.55 9.71 13.38
CA MET A 408 -20.35 10.54 13.28
C MET A 408 -20.72 12.02 13.04
N ALA A 409 -21.71 12.27 12.19
CA ALA A 409 -22.19 13.61 11.84
C ALA A 409 -23.25 14.20 12.79
N ARG A 410 -23.61 13.48 13.87
CA ARG A 410 -24.66 13.86 14.85
C ARG A 410 -26.03 14.09 14.21
N LEU A 411 -26.40 13.24 13.25
CA LEU A 411 -27.69 13.25 12.55
C LEU A 411 -28.69 12.30 13.21
N ASP A 412 -29.98 12.48 12.92
CA ASP A 412 -31.04 11.61 13.42
C ASP A 412 -31.06 10.29 12.62
N ILE A 413 -30.74 9.19 13.30
CA ILE A 413 -30.67 7.83 12.74
C ILE A 413 -32.06 7.30 12.41
N ALA A 414 -33.08 7.69 13.18
CA ALA A 414 -34.45 7.23 13.01
C ALA A 414 -35.13 7.90 11.81
N GLU A 415 -34.79 9.15 11.52
CA GLU A 415 -35.33 9.85 10.35
C GLU A 415 -34.59 9.45 9.06
N LYS A 416 -35.31 8.85 8.11
CA LYS A 416 -34.78 8.35 6.84
C LYS A 416 -35.50 8.90 5.61
N ARG A 417 -36.50 9.76 5.82
CA ARG A 417 -37.44 10.24 4.79
C ARG A 417 -37.16 11.68 4.37
N LEU A 418 -36.33 12.39 5.11
CA LEU A 418 -35.95 13.78 4.85
C LEU A 418 -34.44 13.88 4.63
N PRO A 419 -33.98 14.79 3.74
CA PRO A 419 -32.56 15.10 3.64
C PRO A 419 -32.02 15.61 4.97
N GLN A 420 -30.79 15.23 5.32
CA GLN A 420 -30.11 15.70 6.52
C GLN A 420 -28.68 16.16 6.19
N ASP A 421 -28.26 17.24 6.83
CA ASP A 421 -26.93 17.82 6.66
C ASP A 421 -26.20 17.87 8.00
N GLY A 422 -24.96 17.40 8.02
CA GLY A 422 -24.13 17.33 9.21
C GLY A 422 -22.67 17.58 8.91
N LYS A 423 -21.86 17.62 9.97
CA LYS A 423 -20.40 17.73 9.87
C LYS A 423 -19.73 16.97 10.98
N PHE A 424 -18.54 16.46 10.71
CA PHE A 424 -17.68 15.85 11.71
C PHE A 424 -16.21 16.10 11.38
N SER A 425 -15.36 16.03 12.41
CA SER A 425 -13.91 16.10 12.25
C SER A 425 -13.31 14.75 12.60
N ILE A 426 -12.38 14.26 11.79
CA ILE A 426 -11.68 13.00 12.02
C ILE A 426 -10.17 13.24 11.91
N LYS A 427 -9.41 12.67 12.85
CA LYS A 427 -7.95 12.68 12.79
C LYS A 427 -7.49 11.45 12.04
N LEU A 428 -6.90 11.64 10.85
CA LEU A 428 -6.31 10.58 10.06
C LEU A 428 -4.80 10.84 9.93
N ALA A 429 -4.01 9.92 10.50
CA ALA A 429 -2.57 10.11 10.72
C ALA A 429 -2.26 11.43 11.47
N ASN A 430 -1.59 12.38 10.80
CA ASN A 430 -1.20 13.68 11.39
C ASN A 430 -2.13 14.84 11.03
N ASN A 431 -3.16 14.61 10.20
CA ASN A 431 -4.05 15.69 9.74
C ASN A 431 -5.44 15.55 10.37
N ILE A 432 -5.99 16.66 10.83
CA ILE A 432 -7.41 16.76 11.21
C ILE A 432 -8.17 17.13 9.95
N ILE A 433 -9.07 16.27 9.53
CA ILE A 433 -9.89 16.47 8.34
C ILE A 433 -11.32 16.78 8.80
N GLU A 434 -11.89 17.84 8.27
CA GLU A 434 -13.31 18.13 8.43
C GLU A 434 -14.09 17.54 7.25
N VAL A 435 -15.21 16.90 7.56
CA VAL A 435 -16.07 16.24 6.58
C VAL A 435 -17.47 16.79 6.72
N ARG A 436 -18.04 17.26 5.61
CA ARG A 436 -19.47 17.58 5.50
C ARG A 436 -20.23 16.39 4.97
N VAL A 437 -21.37 16.11 5.56
CA VAL A 437 -22.20 14.96 5.22
C VAL A 437 -23.57 15.45 4.81
N ALA A 438 -24.06 14.97 3.68
CA ALA A 438 -25.45 15.07 3.29
C ALA A 438 -26.02 13.66 3.09
N THR A 439 -27.12 13.34 3.76
CA THR A 439 -27.90 12.12 3.51
C THR A 439 -29.15 12.50 2.72
N LEU A 440 -29.46 11.74 1.66
CA LEU A 440 -30.64 11.96 0.84
C LEU A 440 -31.47 10.68 0.75
N PRO A 441 -32.80 10.75 0.98
CA PRO A 441 -33.68 9.61 0.73
C PRO A 441 -33.73 9.31 -0.77
N THR A 442 -33.48 8.06 -1.14
CA THR A 442 -33.65 7.55 -2.52
C THR A 442 -34.68 6.43 -2.55
N VAL A 443 -35.04 5.97 -3.75
CA VAL A 443 -36.03 4.88 -3.93
C VAL A 443 -35.60 3.58 -3.22
N PHE A 444 -34.30 3.31 -3.10
CA PHE A 444 -33.75 2.05 -2.57
C PHE A 444 -33.03 2.21 -1.23
N GLY A 445 -33.34 3.27 -0.48
CA GLY A 445 -32.69 3.60 0.80
C GLY A 445 -32.00 4.96 0.76
N GLU A 446 -31.18 5.27 1.74
CA GLU A 446 -30.51 6.57 1.82
C GLU A 446 -29.17 6.56 1.08
N GLY A 447 -28.94 7.57 0.23
CA GLY A 447 -27.63 7.87 -0.32
C GLY A 447 -26.88 8.83 0.59
N VAL A 448 -25.55 8.71 0.64
CA VAL A 448 -24.68 9.60 1.42
C VAL A 448 -23.67 10.27 0.50
N VAL A 449 -23.53 11.58 0.64
CA VAL A 449 -22.42 12.33 0.04
C VAL A 449 -21.61 12.94 1.16
N MET A 450 -20.32 12.62 1.19
CA MET A 450 -19.38 13.23 2.13
C MET A 450 -18.39 14.10 1.35
N ARG A 451 -18.36 15.40 1.63
CA ARG A 451 -17.35 16.31 1.09
C ARG A 451 -16.21 16.43 2.08
N ILE A 452 -15.01 16.07 1.62
CA ILE A 452 -13.78 16.24 2.39
C ILE A 452 -13.38 17.70 2.26
N LEU A 453 -13.48 18.45 3.36
CA LEU A 453 -12.96 19.81 3.40
C LEU A 453 -11.44 19.71 3.51
N ALA A 454 -10.75 20.42 2.63
CA ALA A 454 -9.31 20.44 2.64
C ALA A 454 -8.84 21.06 3.97
N SER A 455 -8.20 20.26 4.82
CA SER A 455 -7.37 20.75 5.92
C SER A 455 -6.06 21.28 5.33
N GLY A 456 -6.15 22.28 4.48
CA GLY A 456 -5.03 22.80 3.70
C GLY A 456 -4.82 24.27 4.03
N GLU A 457 -3.57 24.65 4.27
CA GLU A 457 -3.13 26.04 4.15
C GLU A 457 -3.50 26.57 2.75
N ALA A 458 -3.77 27.88 2.66
CA ALA A 458 -4.06 28.50 1.38
C ALA A 458 -2.94 28.24 0.37
N LEU A 459 -3.31 27.93 -0.87
CA LEU A 459 -2.34 27.74 -1.94
C LEU A 459 -1.52 29.03 -2.12
N PRO A 460 -0.17 28.97 -2.13
CA PRO A 460 0.64 30.13 -2.44
C PRO A 460 0.27 30.76 -3.79
N PHE A 461 0.25 32.08 -3.86
CA PHE A 461 -0.19 32.83 -5.05
C PHE A 461 0.63 32.49 -6.31
N ASP A 462 1.93 32.25 -6.17
CA ASP A 462 2.85 31.82 -7.23
C ASP A 462 2.55 30.41 -7.78
N LYS A 463 1.87 29.57 -7.00
CA LYS A 463 1.48 28.20 -7.40
C LYS A 463 0.16 28.13 -8.16
N LEU A 464 -0.53 29.25 -8.38
CA LEU A 464 -1.76 29.30 -9.21
C LEU A 464 -1.49 29.00 -10.70
N GLN A 465 -0.23 29.02 -11.14
CA GLN A 465 0.16 28.83 -12.54
C GLN A 465 -0.58 29.79 -13.50
N LEU A 466 -0.71 31.05 -13.07
CA LEU A 466 -1.10 32.15 -13.93
C LEU A 466 -0.03 32.32 -15.03
N SER A 467 -0.45 32.67 -16.24
CA SER A 467 0.49 33.09 -17.28
C SER A 467 1.29 34.31 -16.78
N PRO A 468 2.52 34.56 -17.27
CA PRO A 468 3.35 35.67 -16.80
C PRO A 468 2.61 37.02 -16.83
N ARG A 469 1.84 37.26 -17.89
CA ARG A 469 0.96 38.41 -18.03
C ARG A 469 -0.14 38.41 -16.95
N ASN A 470 -0.90 37.33 -16.81
CA ASN A 470 -2.00 37.30 -15.84
C ASN A 470 -1.49 37.45 -14.41
N TYR A 471 -0.32 36.87 -14.09
CA TYR A 471 0.34 37.03 -12.80
C TYR A 471 0.67 38.49 -12.50
N GLN A 472 1.31 39.19 -13.46
CA GLN A 472 1.67 40.60 -13.32
C GLN A 472 0.44 41.48 -13.15
N MET A 473 -0.59 41.29 -13.98
CA MET A 473 -1.82 42.09 -13.94
C MET A 473 -2.61 41.82 -12.66
N MET A 474 -2.78 40.57 -12.26
CA MET A 474 -3.42 40.21 -11.00
C MET A 474 -2.68 40.82 -9.80
N SER A 475 -1.34 40.74 -9.79
CA SER A 475 -0.51 41.33 -8.73
C SER A 475 -0.65 42.85 -8.61
N GLN A 476 -0.98 43.54 -9.71
CA GLN A 476 -1.29 44.97 -9.70
C GLN A 476 -2.71 45.22 -9.21
N MET A 477 -3.69 44.46 -9.69
CA MET A 477 -5.11 44.61 -9.34
C MET A 477 -5.36 44.45 -7.84
N ILE A 478 -4.77 43.43 -7.21
CA ILE A 478 -4.98 43.16 -5.77
C ILE A 478 -4.37 44.23 -4.86
N LYS A 479 -3.48 45.08 -5.38
CA LYS A 479 -2.88 46.20 -4.65
C LYS A 479 -3.70 47.48 -4.71
N HIS A 480 -4.80 47.50 -5.47
CA HIS A 480 -5.71 48.64 -5.44
C HIS A 480 -6.26 48.85 -4.02
N PRO A 481 -6.39 50.11 -3.58
CA PRO A 481 -6.92 50.42 -2.25
C PRO A 481 -8.39 50.02 -2.12
N HIS A 482 -9.15 50.10 -3.21
CA HIS A 482 -10.57 49.78 -3.25
C HIS A 482 -11.01 49.33 -4.65
N GLY A 483 -12.19 48.72 -4.72
CA GLY A 483 -12.82 48.23 -5.95
C GLY A 483 -13.23 46.77 -5.85
N VAL A 484 -13.91 46.25 -6.88
CA VAL A 484 -14.38 44.86 -6.94
C VAL A 484 -13.48 44.04 -7.87
N LEU A 485 -12.96 42.92 -7.36
CA LEU A 485 -12.28 41.90 -8.15
C LEU A 485 -13.08 40.59 -8.09
N LEU A 486 -13.48 40.08 -9.25
CA LEU A 486 -14.33 38.90 -9.36
C LEU A 486 -13.55 37.71 -9.87
N VAL A 487 -13.70 36.56 -9.23
CA VAL A 487 -13.23 35.28 -9.77
C VAL A 487 -14.45 34.46 -10.15
N VAL A 488 -14.57 34.10 -11.43
CA VAL A 488 -15.78 33.50 -11.99
C VAL A 488 -15.51 32.17 -12.66
N GLY A 489 -16.56 31.38 -12.84
CA GLY A 489 -16.49 30.05 -13.42
C GLY A 489 -17.51 29.07 -12.84
N PRO A 490 -17.67 27.89 -13.45
CA PRO A 490 -18.57 26.87 -12.96
C PRO A 490 -18.16 26.32 -11.59
N THR A 491 -19.00 25.48 -11.00
CA THR A 491 -18.65 24.75 -9.78
C THR A 491 -17.41 23.88 -10.01
N GLY A 492 -16.50 23.84 -9.04
CA GLY A 492 -15.25 23.06 -9.16
C GLY A 492 -14.17 23.68 -10.05
N SER A 493 -14.33 24.93 -10.49
CA SER A 493 -13.30 25.63 -11.26
C SER A 493 -12.14 26.21 -10.44
N GLY A 494 -12.14 26.03 -9.11
CA GLY A 494 -11.05 26.49 -8.24
C GLY A 494 -11.14 27.95 -7.79
N LYS A 495 -12.32 28.60 -7.90
CA LYS A 495 -12.52 30.02 -7.53
C LYS A 495 -12.12 30.31 -6.07
N THR A 496 -12.62 29.52 -5.13
CA THR A 496 -12.31 29.65 -3.71
C THR A 496 -10.81 29.52 -3.46
N THR A 497 -10.16 28.54 -4.10
CA THR A 497 -8.70 28.36 -3.99
C THR A 497 -7.93 29.60 -4.48
N THR A 498 -8.32 30.18 -5.61
CA THR A 498 -7.69 31.39 -6.14
C THR A 498 -7.93 32.60 -5.24
N LEU A 499 -9.14 32.79 -4.72
CA LEU A 499 -9.44 33.88 -3.79
C LEU A 499 -8.66 33.75 -2.47
N HIS A 500 -8.55 32.55 -1.91
CA HIS A 500 -7.75 32.35 -0.70
C HIS A 500 -6.25 32.52 -0.95
N ALA A 501 -5.75 32.18 -2.14
CA ALA A 501 -4.37 32.47 -2.53
C ALA A 501 -4.10 33.98 -2.61
N ILE A 502 -5.04 34.75 -3.17
CA ILE A 502 -5.00 36.23 -3.17
C ILE A 502 -5.03 36.77 -1.75
N LEU A 503 -5.95 36.29 -0.91
CA LEU A 503 -6.05 36.72 0.49
C LEU A 503 -4.77 36.42 1.26
N GLY A 504 -4.15 35.25 1.05
CA GLY A 504 -2.88 34.90 1.67
C GLY A 504 -1.75 35.88 1.31
N GLN A 505 -1.75 36.41 0.09
CA GLN A 505 -0.79 37.44 -0.32
C GLN A 505 -1.08 38.82 0.29
N LEU A 506 -2.35 39.15 0.53
CA LEU A 506 -2.79 40.42 1.12
C LEU A 506 -2.76 40.41 2.66
N ASN A 507 -2.70 39.23 3.26
CA ASN A 507 -2.74 39.00 4.70
C ASN A 507 -1.46 39.53 5.37
N THR A 508 -1.54 40.78 5.79
CA THR A 508 -0.45 41.55 6.39
C THR A 508 -0.98 42.19 7.67
N PRO A 509 -0.16 42.37 8.72
CA PRO A 509 -0.65 42.85 10.02
C PRO A 509 -1.30 44.23 10.00
N ASP A 510 -1.02 45.04 8.99
CA ASP A 510 -1.58 46.38 8.77
C ASP A 510 -2.96 46.37 8.08
N LYS A 511 -3.46 45.20 7.66
CA LYS A 511 -4.75 45.08 6.97
C LYS A 511 -5.73 44.19 7.72
N LYS A 512 -6.98 44.64 7.83
CA LYS A 512 -8.08 43.88 8.40
C LYS A 512 -8.91 43.23 7.30
N ILE A 513 -8.92 41.90 7.30
CA ILE A 513 -9.61 41.09 6.30
C ILE A 513 -10.81 40.38 6.92
N TRP A 514 -12.00 40.64 6.39
CA TRP A 514 -13.24 39.96 6.78
C TRP A 514 -13.79 39.11 5.64
N THR A 515 -14.23 37.89 5.93
CA THR A 515 -14.84 37.01 4.94
C THR A 515 -16.22 36.55 5.37
N ALA A 516 -17.17 36.52 4.43
CA ALA A 516 -18.46 35.87 4.58
C ALA A 516 -18.53 34.71 3.59
N GLU A 517 -18.62 33.47 4.08
CA GLU A 517 -18.53 32.26 3.25
C GLU A 517 -19.62 31.25 3.61
N ASP A 518 -20.13 30.50 2.63
CA ASP A 518 -21.14 29.45 2.84
C ASP A 518 -20.74 28.15 2.11
N PRO A 519 -19.83 27.36 2.68
CA PRO A 519 -19.14 27.55 3.96
C PRO A 519 -17.72 28.10 3.86
N VAL A 520 -17.10 28.31 5.02
CA VAL A 520 -15.65 28.50 5.10
C VAL A 520 -14.96 27.19 4.71
N GLU A 521 -14.30 27.16 3.56
CA GLU A 521 -13.61 25.96 3.04
C GLU A 521 -12.13 25.91 3.43
N ILE A 522 -11.46 27.08 3.47
CA ILE A 522 -10.02 27.21 3.75
C ILE A 522 -9.85 28.20 4.90
N THR A 523 -9.25 27.76 6.00
CA THR A 523 -8.96 28.64 7.14
C THR A 523 -7.58 29.26 7.01
N GLN A 524 -7.46 30.56 7.32
CA GLN A 524 -6.17 31.26 7.31
C GLN A 524 -5.99 32.08 8.59
N PRO A 525 -4.87 31.92 9.32
CA PRO A 525 -4.55 32.79 10.44
C PRO A 525 -4.54 34.26 10.02
N GLY A 526 -5.09 35.16 10.84
CA GLY A 526 -5.15 36.59 10.56
C GLY A 526 -6.45 37.08 9.89
N LEU A 527 -7.20 36.19 9.24
CA LEU A 527 -8.50 36.52 8.65
C LEU A 527 -9.63 36.40 9.70
N GLN A 528 -10.63 37.27 9.59
CA GLN A 528 -11.88 37.18 10.34
C GLN A 528 -12.95 36.50 9.47
N GLN A 529 -13.03 35.17 9.56
CA GLN A 529 -13.88 34.37 8.68
C GLN A 529 -15.23 34.05 9.32
N VAL A 530 -16.32 34.48 8.69
CA VAL A 530 -17.68 34.28 9.15
C VAL A 530 -18.39 33.27 8.25
N GLN A 531 -18.80 32.15 8.84
CA GLN A 531 -19.64 31.19 8.13
C GLN A 531 -21.10 31.65 8.14
N MET A 532 -21.76 31.67 6.98
CA MET A 532 -23.17 32.03 6.90
C MET A 532 -24.07 31.04 7.63
N ASN A 533 -25.19 31.55 8.14
CA ASN A 533 -26.21 30.76 8.81
C ASN A 533 -27.59 31.29 8.45
N ASN A 534 -28.05 30.90 7.26
CA ASN A 534 -29.34 31.30 6.71
C ASN A 534 -30.51 30.89 7.61
N LYS A 535 -30.41 29.79 8.39
CA LYS A 535 -31.45 29.38 9.35
C LYS A 535 -31.65 30.40 10.48
N SER A 536 -30.58 31.08 10.89
CA SER A 536 -30.62 32.15 11.91
C SER A 536 -30.84 33.56 11.33
N GLY A 537 -30.91 33.69 10.00
CA GLY A 537 -30.98 34.99 9.31
C GLY A 537 -29.63 35.67 9.06
N LEU A 538 -28.50 35.03 9.35
CA LEU A 538 -27.17 35.54 9.01
C LEU A 538 -26.83 35.24 7.54
N THR A 539 -27.32 36.08 6.64
CA THR A 539 -27.11 36.01 5.19
C THR A 539 -25.89 36.83 4.74
N PHE A 540 -25.44 36.66 3.49
CA PHE A 540 -24.33 37.44 2.92
C PHE A 540 -24.55 38.95 3.01
N ALA A 541 -25.74 39.45 2.65
CA ALA A 541 -26.07 40.87 2.72
C ALA A 541 -26.04 41.41 4.16
N VAL A 542 -26.49 40.62 5.14
CA VAL A 542 -26.43 41.01 6.57
C VAL A 542 -24.99 41.05 7.06
N ALA A 543 -24.18 40.04 6.74
CA ALA A 543 -22.78 39.98 7.10
C ALA A 543 -21.99 41.15 6.50
N LEU A 544 -22.19 41.44 5.22
CA LEU A 544 -21.51 42.55 4.53
C LEU A 544 -21.82 43.90 5.16
N ARG A 545 -23.10 44.18 5.51
CA ARG A 545 -23.47 45.40 6.25
C ARG A 545 -22.83 45.46 7.63
N ALA A 546 -22.62 44.33 8.29
CA ALA A 546 -21.92 44.27 9.57
C ALA A 546 -20.42 44.54 9.40
N PHE A 547 -19.80 44.01 8.35
CA PHE A 547 -18.38 44.24 8.04
C PHE A 547 -18.08 45.71 7.83
N LEU A 548 -18.94 46.47 7.15
CA LEU A 548 -18.74 47.92 6.96
C LEU A 548 -18.69 48.73 8.28
N ARG A 549 -19.16 48.17 9.40
CA ARG A 549 -19.04 48.77 10.74
C ARG A 549 -17.87 48.21 11.55
N ALA A 550 -17.17 47.21 11.00
CA ALA A 550 -16.08 46.50 11.63
C ALA A 550 -14.71 47.01 11.15
N ASP A 551 -14.65 48.17 10.49
CA ASP A 551 -13.41 48.80 9.99
C ASP A 551 -12.56 47.85 9.12
N PRO A 552 -13.10 47.27 8.04
CA PRO A 552 -12.36 46.34 7.19
C PRO A 552 -11.54 47.11 6.14
N ASP A 553 -10.41 46.56 5.70
CA ASP A 553 -9.71 47.02 4.50
C ASP A 553 -10.13 46.18 3.28
N ILE A 554 -10.26 44.88 3.50
CA ILE A 554 -10.55 43.88 2.46
C ILE A 554 -11.74 43.04 2.91
N ILE A 555 -12.69 42.85 1.99
CA ILE A 555 -13.90 42.06 2.22
C ILE A 555 -13.96 40.94 1.18
N LEU A 556 -14.08 39.68 1.62
CA LEU A 556 -14.45 38.55 0.77
C LEU A 556 -15.92 38.22 0.98
N ILE A 557 -16.69 38.16 -0.11
CA ILE A 557 -18.03 37.57 -0.13
C ILE A 557 -17.97 36.28 -0.96
N GLY A 558 -18.45 35.16 -0.40
CA GLY A 558 -18.36 33.85 -1.04
C GLY A 558 -18.95 33.84 -2.45
N GLU A 559 -20.15 34.41 -2.63
CA GLU A 559 -20.77 34.62 -3.94
C GLU A 559 -21.70 35.85 -3.96
N MET A 560 -21.79 36.51 -5.12
CA MET A 560 -22.74 37.62 -5.36
C MET A 560 -23.87 37.14 -6.29
N ARG A 561 -24.71 36.23 -5.78
CA ARG A 561 -25.75 35.57 -6.58
C ARG A 561 -26.99 36.44 -6.82
N ASP A 562 -27.37 37.22 -5.81
CA ASP A 562 -28.57 38.05 -5.82
C ASP A 562 -28.25 39.54 -5.91
N LYS A 563 -29.27 40.33 -6.29
CA LYS A 563 -29.14 41.78 -6.47
C LYS A 563 -28.73 42.51 -5.18
N GLU A 564 -29.25 42.08 -4.03
CA GLU A 564 -29.00 42.76 -2.75
C GLU A 564 -27.54 42.63 -2.34
N THR A 565 -27.01 41.41 -2.35
CA THR A 565 -25.61 41.10 -2.07
C THR A 565 -24.70 41.77 -3.09
N ALA A 566 -25.06 41.73 -4.38
CA ALA A 566 -24.27 42.35 -5.43
C ALA A 566 -24.20 43.88 -5.30
N HIS A 567 -25.33 44.53 -5.02
CA HIS A 567 -25.41 45.97 -4.80
C HIS A 567 -24.57 46.41 -3.60
N ALA A 568 -24.73 45.73 -2.47
CA ALA A 568 -23.98 46.05 -1.27
C ALA A 568 -22.46 45.87 -1.46
N GLY A 569 -22.03 44.86 -2.23
CA GLY A 569 -20.60 44.64 -2.53
C GLY A 569 -20.01 45.77 -3.38
N ILE A 570 -20.78 46.26 -4.35
CA ILE A 570 -20.37 47.39 -5.20
C ILE A 570 -20.32 48.69 -4.38
N GLU A 571 -21.33 48.97 -3.55
CA GLU A 571 -21.30 50.13 -2.65
C GLU A 571 -20.13 50.09 -1.66
N ALA A 572 -19.83 48.92 -1.08
CA ALA A 572 -18.66 48.74 -0.23
C ALA A 572 -17.38 49.11 -0.97
N SER A 573 -17.26 48.71 -2.24
CA SER A 573 -16.08 49.01 -3.04
C SER A 573 -15.93 50.48 -3.43
N LEU A 574 -17.04 51.19 -3.66
CA LEU A 574 -17.06 52.62 -3.94
C LEU A 574 -16.77 53.46 -2.69
N THR A 575 -16.96 52.88 -1.50
CA THR A 575 -16.70 53.52 -0.21
C THR A 575 -15.30 53.23 0.35
N GLY A 576 -14.38 52.74 -0.48
CA GLY A 576 -12.97 52.62 -0.11
C GLY A 576 -12.50 51.23 0.30
N HIS A 577 -13.28 50.18 0.03
CA HIS A 577 -12.91 48.79 0.38
C HIS A 577 -12.49 47.99 -0.84
N LEU A 578 -11.53 47.08 -0.70
CA LEU A 578 -11.26 46.07 -1.72
C LEU A 578 -12.20 44.87 -1.50
N VAL A 579 -13.09 44.62 -2.46
CA VAL A 579 -14.10 43.57 -2.39
C VAL A 579 -13.74 42.43 -3.35
N LEU A 580 -13.62 41.24 -2.81
CA LEU A 580 -13.37 40.00 -3.54
C LEU A 580 -14.64 39.15 -3.53
N SER A 581 -15.02 38.58 -4.68
CA SER A 581 -16.20 37.70 -4.74
C SER A 581 -16.19 36.73 -5.91
N THR A 582 -17.17 35.83 -5.93
CA THR A 582 -17.39 34.90 -7.03
C THR A 582 -18.77 35.00 -7.69
N LEU A 583 -18.82 34.59 -8.96
CA LEU A 583 -20.04 34.31 -9.72
C LEU A 583 -19.89 33.05 -10.57
N HIS A 584 -21.03 32.53 -11.03
CA HIS A 584 -21.13 31.35 -11.90
C HIS A 584 -21.45 31.74 -13.34
N THR A 585 -20.45 32.30 -14.03
CA THR A 585 -20.48 32.62 -15.47
C THR A 585 -19.39 31.85 -16.22
N ASN A 586 -19.50 31.73 -17.54
CA ASN A 586 -18.57 30.95 -18.34
C ASN A 586 -17.35 31.77 -18.81
N SER A 587 -17.50 33.08 -18.95
CA SER A 587 -16.42 33.99 -19.34
C SER A 587 -16.40 35.28 -18.51
N ALA A 588 -15.28 35.99 -18.56
CA ALA A 588 -15.11 37.25 -17.87
C ALA A 588 -16.04 38.35 -18.45
N PRO A 589 -16.17 38.52 -19.79
CA PRO A 589 -17.12 39.48 -20.37
C PRO A 589 -18.59 39.17 -20.06
N GLU A 590 -19.01 37.90 -20.06
CA GLU A 590 -20.40 37.50 -19.73
C GLU A 590 -20.81 37.93 -18.31
N THR A 591 -19.84 37.98 -17.39
CA THR A 591 -20.06 38.42 -16.00
C THR A 591 -20.59 39.84 -15.92
N ILE A 592 -20.12 40.73 -16.80
CA ILE A 592 -20.57 42.12 -16.87
C ILE A 592 -22.04 42.16 -17.21
N THR A 593 -22.43 41.46 -18.29
CA THR A 593 -23.83 41.38 -18.72
C THR A 593 -24.70 40.76 -17.63
N ARG A 594 -24.23 39.68 -16.99
CA ARG A 594 -24.96 39.01 -15.91
C ARG A 594 -25.26 39.93 -14.73
N LEU A 595 -24.30 40.76 -14.31
CA LEU A 595 -24.50 41.71 -13.22
C LEU A 595 -25.48 42.83 -13.61
N ILE A 596 -25.41 43.32 -14.84
CA ILE A 596 -26.37 44.30 -15.37
C ILE A 596 -27.79 43.70 -15.42
N ASP A 597 -27.92 42.43 -15.84
CA ASP A 597 -29.21 41.73 -15.97
C ASP A 597 -29.90 41.50 -14.62
N ILE A 598 -29.14 41.23 -13.54
CA ILE A 598 -29.71 41.15 -12.18
C ILE A 598 -30.06 42.53 -11.60
N GLY A 599 -29.82 43.61 -12.35
CA GLY A 599 -30.26 44.96 -12.05
C GLY A 599 -29.22 45.83 -11.32
N ILE A 600 -27.93 45.53 -11.50
CA ILE A 600 -26.84 46.42 -11.07
C ILE A 600 -26.72 47.58 -12.06
N ASP A 601 -26.51 48.78 -11.54
CA ASP A 601 -26.27 49.96 -12.34
C ASP A 601 -24.91 49.85 -13.09
N PRO A 602 -24.88 49.99 -14.43
CA PRO A 602 -23.66 49.84 -15.21
C PRO A 602 -22.59 50.88 -14.86
N ILE A 603 -22.97 52.10 -14.46
CA ILE A 603 -22.01 53.17 -14.15
C ILE A 603 -21.30 52.83 -12.85
N ASN A 604 -22.06 52.57 -11.79
CA ASN A 604 -21.51 52.18 -10.49
C ASN A 604 -20.63 50.93 -10.60
N PHE A 605 -21.07 49.92 -11.37
CA PHE A 605 -20.28 48.71 -11.56
C PHE A 605 -18.98 48.96 -12.33
N ALA A 606 -19.02 49.76 -13.40
CA ALA A 606 -17.83 50.02 -14.22
C ALA A 606 -16.79 50.89 -13.48
N ASP A 607 -17.24 51.75 -12.57
CA ASP A 607 -16.36 52.54 -11.69
C ASP A 607 -15.76 51.70 -10.56
N ALA A 608 -16.54 50.76 -10.03
CA ALA A 608 -16.14 49.87 -8.96
C ALA A 608 -15.23 48.73 -9.41
N CYS A 609 -15.49 48.13 -10.58
CA CYS A 609 -14.84 46.90 -11.01
C CYS A 609 -13.39 47.15 -11.45
N ILE A 610 -12.46 46.43 -10.82
CA ILE A 610 -11.02 46.45 -11.14
C ILE A 610 -10.74 45.45 -12.27
N GLY A 611 -11.31 44.25 -12.14
CA GLY A 611 -11.10 43.16 -13.09
C GLY A 611 -11.93 41.92 -12.78
N ILE A 612 -11.98 41.03 -13.76
CA ILE A 612 -12.72 39.77 -13.69
C ILE A 612 -11.79 38.65 -14.19
N LEU A 613 -11.57 37.65 -13.35
CA LEU A 613 -10.81 36.44 -13.67
C LEU A 613 -11.79 35.28 -13.90
N ALA A 614 -12.02 34.90 -15.16
CA ALA A 614 -12.67 33.64 -15.47
C ALA A 614 -11.67 32.49 -15.37
N GLN A 615 -12.12 31.37 -14.79
CA GLN A 615 -11.27 30.22 -14.50
C GLN A 615 -11.98 28.90 -14.76
N ARG A 616 -11.22 27.92 -15.25
CA ARG A 616 -11.56 26.48 -15.26
C ARG A 616 -10.37 25.66 -14.80
N LEU A 617 -10.60 24.44 -14.30
CA LEU A 617 -9.52 23.50 -13.99
C LEU A 617 -9.48 22.41 -15.06
N ILE A 618 -8.26 22.09 -15.51
CA ILE A 618 -7.97 20.92 -16.34
C ILE A 618 -6.89 20.07 -15.70
N ARG A 619 -6.82 18.80 -16.09
CA ARG A 619 -5.86 17.87 -15.50
C ARG A 619 -4.44 18.12 -16.01
N THR A 620 -3.47 17.95 -15.12
CA THR A 620 -2.05 18.00 -15.46
C THR A 620 -1.53 16.60 -15.81
N LEU A 621 -0.69 16.52 -16.84
CA LEU A 621 -0.04 15.28 -17.23
C LEU A 621 0.86 14.76 -16.12
N CYS A 622 0.89 13.44 -15.95
CA CYS A 622 1.80 12.81 -15.00
C CYS A 622 3.25 13.01 -15.45
N THR A 623 4.05 13.66 -14.61
CA THR A 623 5.47 13.96 -14.89
C THR A 623 6.34 12.73 -15.10
N ARG A 624 5.93 11.56 -14.59
CA ARG A 624 6.67 10.29 -14.72
C ARG A 624 6.38 9.51 -16.00
N CYS A 625 5.22 9.70 -16.64
CA CYS A 625 4.82 8.86 -17.76
C CYS A 625 4.35 9.61 -19.01
N LYS A 626 4.26 10.95 -18.99
CA LYS A 626 3.85 11.71 -20.17
C LYS A 626 4.68 11.32 -21.40
N ALA A 627 4.02 11.05 -22.52
CA ALA A 627 4.66 10.62 -23.76
C ALA A 627 4.72 11.79 -24.75
N ALA A 628 5.92 12.10 -25.23
CA ALA A 628 6.11 13.06 -26.30
C ALA A 628 5.61 12.49 -27.63
N TYR A 629 4.97 13.33 -28.45
CA TYR A 629 4.56 12.98 -29.81
C TYR A 629 4.60 14.21 -30.72
N GLN A 630 4.67 13.95 -32.03
CA GLN A 630 4.57 14.98 -33.06
C GLN A 630 3.09 15.14 -33.40
N PRO A 631 2.51 16.35 -33.24
CA PRO A 631 1.10 16.56 -33.53
C PRO A 631 0.84 16.45 -35.01
N ASP A 632 -0.31 15.90 -35.37
CA ASP A 632 -0.73 15.82 -36.76
C ASP A 632 -1.10 17.21 -37.32
N ARG A 633 -1.33 17.29 -38.63
CA ARG A 633 -1.68 18.56 -39.28
C ARG A 633 -2.98 19.15 -38.74
N ALA A 634 -3.95 18.31 -38.36
CA ALA A 634 -5.23 18.79 -37.85
C ALA A 634 -5.08 19.40 -36.45
N GLU A 635 -4.27 18.80 -35.57
CA GLU A 635 -3.93 19.37 -34.27
C GLU A 635 -3.16 20.69 -34.42
N GLN A 636 -2.21 20.76 -35.35
CA GLN A 636 -1.47 22.00 -35.62
C GLN A 636 -2.39 23.11 -36.14
N ASP A 637 -3.26 22.80 -37.11
CA ASP A 637 -4.24 23.74 -37.66
C ASP A 637 -5.23 24.19 -36.57
N TYR A 638 -5.62 23.30 -35.65
CA TYR A 638 -6.47 23.62 -34.52
C TYR A 638 -5.81 24.64 -33.58
N LEU A 639 -4.56 24.38 -33.16
CA LEU A 639 -3.83 25.29 -32.28
C LEU A 639 -3.67 26.67 -32.93
N GLN A 640 -3.33 26.73 -34.22
CA GLN A 640 -3.18 28.00 -34.94
C GLN A 640 -4.52 28.75 -35.09
N ARG A 641 -5.59 28.05 -35.45
CA ARG A 641 -6.93 28.65 -35.62
C ARG A 641 -7.46 29.21 -34.30
N HIS A 642 -7.44 28.43 -33.23
CA HIS A 642 -8.01 28.82 -31.95
C HIS A 642 -7.12 29.79 -31.16
N TYR A 643 -5.79 29.80 -31.39
CA TYR A 643 -4.95 30.85 -30.82
C TYR A 643 -5.09 32.18 -31.56
N GLY A 644 -5.31 32.12 -32.87
CA GLY A 644 -5.44 33.27 -33.75
C GLY A 644 -4.14 33.57 -34.49
N LEU A 645 -4.22 33.68 -35.83
CA LEU A 645 -3.06 33.89 -36.71
C LEU A 645 -2.24 35.14 -36.36
N GLY A 646 -2.89 36.18 -35.82
CA GLY A 646 -2.23 37.43 -35.41
C GLY A 646 -1.38 37.33 -34.14
N PHE A 647 -1.54 36.26 -33.35
CA PHE A 647 -0.85 36.06 -32.07
C PHE A 647 0.07 34.84 -32.06
N ALA A 648 0.20 34.13 -33.18
CA ALA A 648 0.96 32.88 -33.26
C ALA A 648 2.43 32.99 -32.81
N SER A 649 3.02 34.18 -32.90
CA SER A 649 4.38 34.46 -32.39
C SER A 649 4.52 34.28 -30.88
N GLU A 650 3.45 34.47 -30.11
CA GLU A 650 3.45 34.31 -28.64
C GLU A 650 3.61 32.84 -28.20
N LEU A 651 3.29 31.89 -29.09
CA LEU A 651 3.38 30.48 -28.80
C LEU A 651 4.82 29.95 -28.82
N GLU A 652 5.78 30.72 -29.36
CA GLU A 652 7.19 30.34 -29.51
C GLU A 652 7.38 28.88 -29.99
N LEU A 653 6.55 28.45 -30.96
CA LEU A 653 6.47 27.05 -31.36
C LEU A 653 7.83 26.57 -31.89
N LYS A 654 8.39 25.56 -31.21
CA LYS A 654 9.60 24.88 -31.68
C LYS A 654 9.29 24.14 -32.97
N ASN A 655 10.28 24.05 -33.86
CA ASN A 655 10.20 23.24 -35.07
C ASN A 655 11.26 22.13 -35.02
N PRO A 656 10.86 20.84 -34.92
CA PRO A 656 9.48 20.33 -34.96
C PRO A 656 8.71 20.53 -33.63
N LEU A 657 7.40 20.78 -33.73
CA LEU A 657 6.53 20.99 -32.58
C LEU A 657 6.36 19.68 -31.82
N THR A 658 6.65 19.67 -30.51
CA THR A 658 6.48 18.47 -29.69
C THR A 658 5.38 18.70 -28.66
N LEU A 659 4.33 17.90 -28.71
CA LEU A 659 3.26 17.87 -27.71
C LEU A 659 3.39 16.63 -26.83
N TYR A 660 2.61 16.59 -25.75
CA TYR A 660 2.59 15.49 -24.80
C TYR A 660 1.19 14.92 -24.63
N LYS A 661 1.11 13.60 -24.42
CA LYS A 661 -0.15 12.89 -24.16
C LYS A 661 -0.06 11.98 -22.94
N ALA A 662 -1.22 11.69 -22.36
CA ALA A 662 -1.35 10.75 -21.26
C ALA A 662 -0.98 9.31 -21.69
N LYS A 663 -0.10 8.64 -20.92
CA LYS A 663 0.32 7.24 -21.12
C LYS A 663 -0.21 6.28 -20.05
N GLY A 664 -0.17 6.70 -18.80
CA GLY A 664 -0.49 5.84 -17.64
C GLY A 664 0.77 5.19 -17.04
N CYS A 665 0.83 5.16 -15.71
CA CYS A 665 1.80 4.40 -14.92
C CYS A 665 1.25 4.21 -13.49
N GLN A 666 1.94 3.42 -12.68
CA GLN A 666 1.54 3.17 -11.29
C GLN A 666 1.43 4.46 -10.44
N ASN A 667 2.27 5.47 -10.67
CA ASN A 667 2.23 6.73 -9.90
C ASN A 667 0.98 7.59 -10.16
N CYS A 668 0.26 7.36 -11.25
CA CYS A 668 -0.97 8.06 -11.60
C CYS A 668 -2.16 7.10 -11.75
N ASP A 669 -2.07 5.91 -11.16
CA ASP A 669 -3.13 4.90 -11.20
C ASP A 669 -3.58 4.58 -12.63
N GLN A 670 -2.62 4.48 -13.55
CA GLN A 670 -2.83 4.23 -14.98
C GLN A 670 -3.64 5.29 -15.75
N THR A 671 -3.94 6.44 -15.14
CA THR A 671 -4.75 7.49 -15.81
C THR A 671 -3.94 8.36 -16.77
N GLY A 672 -2.64 8.49 -16.52
CA GLY A 672 -1.76 9.42 -17.23
C GLY A 672 -1.83 10.87 -16.75
N TYR A 673 -2.69 11.19 -15.77
CA TYR A 673 -2.82 12.51 -15.17
C TYR A 673 -2.54 12.48 -13.67
N LYS A 674 -2.01 13.57 -13.11
CA LYS A 674 -1.85 13.71 -11.66
C LYS A 674 -1.91 15.18 -11.29
N GLY A 675 -2.98 15.58 -10.61
CA GLY A 675 -3.25 16.97 -10.26
C GLY A 675 -4.01 17.75 -11.33
N ARG A 676 -4.22 19.04 -11.05
CA ARG A 676 -4.98 19.97 -11.88
C ARG A 676 -4.25 21.32 -11.99
N VAL A 677 -4.50 22.02 -13.09
CA VAL A 677 -4.04 23.39 -13.35
C VAL A 677 -5.22 24.24 -13.76
N GLY A 678 -5.25 25.50 -13.31
CA GLY A 678 -6.26 26.46 -13.75
C GLY A 678 -5.92 27.00 -15.14
N VAL A 679 -6.89 27.13 -16.03
CA VAL A 679 -6.82 28.00 -17.22
C VAL A 679 -7.55 29.30 -16.92
N HIS A 680 -7.00 30.41 -17.38
CA HIS A 680 -7.40 31.73 -16.91
C HIS A 680 -7.62 32.72 -18.03
N GLU A 681 -8.77 33.38 -18.01
CA GLU A 681 -9.08 34.56 -18.81
C GLU A 681 -9.22 35.74 -17.84
N LEU A 682 -8.25 36.67 -17.89
CA LEU A 682 -8.23 37.84 -17.01
C LEU A 682 -8.61 39.08 -17.81
N LEU A 683 -9.74 39.69 -17.46
CA LEU A 683 -10.27 40.92 -18.03
C LEU A 683 -10.01 42.10 -17.08
N PRO A 684 -9.01 42.96 -17.33
CA PRO A 684 -8.88 44.25 -16.67
C PRO A 684 -9.99 45.21 -17.13
N VAL A 685 -10.59 45.95 -16.19
CA VAL A 685 -11.53 47.02 -16.54
C VAL A 685 -10.76 48.31 -16.80
N THR A 686 -10.22 48.43 -18.01
CA THR A 686 -9.52 49.64 -18.48
C THR A 686 -10.50 50.77 -18.78
N ALA A 687 -10.00 51.99 -19.04
CA ALA A 687 -10.86 53.13 -19.39
C ALA A 687 -11.75 52.87 -20.62
N LYS A 688 -11.25 52.13 -21.62
CA LYS A 688 -12.03 51.77 -22.81
C LYS A 688 -13.09 50.71 -22.49
N VAL A 689 -12.72 49.67 -21.74
CA VAL A 689 -13.67 48.66 -21.28
C VAL A 689 -14.76 49.31 -20.42
N ARG A 690 -14.40 50.24 -19.52
CA ARG A 690 -15.35 51.02 -18.71
C ARG A 690 -16.36 51.77 -19.56
N GLN A 691 -15.91 52.46 -20.61
CA GLN A 691 -16.81 53.12 -21.57
C GLN A 691 -17.76 52.13 -22.23
N LEU A 692 -17.29 50.95 -22.63
CA LEU A 692 -18.16 49.91 -23.20
C LEU A 692 -19.22 49.44 -22.20
N ILE A 693 -18.87 49.30 -20.92
CA ILE A 693 -19.82 48.92 -19.86
C ILE A 693 -20.87 50.02 -19.67
N TYR A 694 -20.49 51.30 -19.62
CA TYR A 694 -21.44 52.42 -19.51
C TYR A 694 -22.50 52.40 -20.63
N HIS A 695 -22.09 52.08 -21.85
CA HIS A 695 -22.97 52.02 -23.02
C HIS A 695 -23.69 50.68 -23.18
N LYS A 696 -23.52 49.74 -22.24
CA LYS A 696 -24.06 48.37 -22.32
C LYS A 696 -23.73 47.69 -23.65
N ALA A 697 -22.47 47.83 -24.08
CA ALA A 697 -21.96 47.20 -25.29
C ALA A 697 -22.15 45.68 -25.28
N SER A 698 -22.13 45.05 -26.46
CA SER A 698 -22.26 43.60 -26.55
C SER A 698 -21.04 42.89 -25.94
N ILE A 699 -21.23 41.63 -25.52
CA ILE A 699 -20.17 40.75 -25.01
C ILE A 699 -18.99 40.70 -26.01
N GLU A 700 -19.31 40.56 -27.30
CA GLU A 700 -18.33 40.51 -28.39
C GLU A 700 -17.46 41.77 -28.46
N GLN A 701 -18.06 42.96 -28.32
CA GLN A 701 -17.33 44.23 -28.36
C GLN A 701 -16.37 44.37 -27.17
N ILE A 702 -16.84 44.00 -25.97
CA ILE A 702 -16.00 44.00 -24.76
C ILE A 702 -14.85 43.01 -24.90
N GLN A 703 -15.14 41.79 -25.37
CA GLN A 703 -14.14 40.74 -25.56
C GLN A 703 -13.09 41.14 -26.61
N GLN A 704 -13.51 41.69 -27.76
CA GLN A 704 -12.59 42.17 -28.80
C GLN A 704 -11.68 43.28 -28.28
N GLN A 705 -12.23 44.25 -27.53
CA GLN A 705 -11.45 45.32 -26.93
C GLN A 705 -10.42 44.76 -25.92
N ALA A 706 -10.85 43.82 -25.08
CA ALA A 706 -9.98 43.18 -24.10
C ALA A 706 -8.87 42.35 -24.76
N ILE A 707 -9.17 41.58 -25.82
CA ILE A 707 -8.18 40.81 -26.59
C ILE A 707 -7.17 41.75 -27.25
N THR A 708 -7.63 42.88 -27.77
CA THR A 708 -6.76 43.92 -28.37
C THR A 708 -5.82 44.52 -27.32
N GLU A 709 -6.30 44.70 -26.09
CA GLU A 709 -5.47 45.11 -24.95
C GLU A 709 -4.61 43.95 -24.39
N GLY A 710 -4.78 42.76 -24.96
CA GLY A 710 -3.94 41.57 -24.82
C GLY A 710 -4.48 40.51 -23.84
N MET A 711 -5.74 40.59 -23.44
CA MET A 711 -6.44 39.47 -22.80
C MET A 711 -6.36 38.23 -23.72
N ARG A 712 -6.22 37.05 -23.11
CA ARG A 712 -6.32 35.77 -23.80
C ARG A 712 -7.50 35.00 -23.23
N THR A 713 -8.23 34.29 -24.08
CA THR A 713 -9.38 33.47 -23.67
C THR A 713 -8.95 32.22 -22.91
N LEU A 714 -9.90 31.49 -22.32
CA LEU A 714 -9.60 30.24 -21.60
C LEU A 714 -8.97 29.21 -22.54
N VAL A 715 -9.45 29.13 -23.78
CA VAL A 715 -8.88 28.24 -24.81
C VAL A 715 -7.46 28.66 -25.16
N GLN A 716 -7.19 29.97 -25.34
CA GLN A 716 -5.85 30.47 -25.65
C GLN A 716 -4.84 30.20 -24.52
N ASP A 717 -5.22 30.42 -23.26
CA ASP A 717 -4.37 30.06 -22.10
C ASP A 717 -4.19 28.54 -21.98
N GLY A 718 -5.21 27.75 -22.32
CA GLY A 718 -5.13 26.29 -22.43
C GLY A 718 -4.12 25.84 -23.48
N ILE A 719 -4.09 26.47 -24.66
CA ILE A 719 -3.12 26.20 -25.72
C ILE A 719 -1.69 26.43 -25.23
N LEU A 720 -1.42 27.54 -24.53
CA LEU A 720 -0.10 27.81 -23.94
C LEU A 720 0.35 26.66 -23.02
N LYS A 721 -0.56 26.09 -22.24
CA LYS A 721 -0.28 24.97 -21.31
C LYS A 721 -0.08 23.63 -22.01
N VAL A 722 -0.76 23.40 -23.13
CA VAL A 722 -0.52 22.23 -24.00
C VAL A 722 0.87 22.32 -24.63
N VAL A 723 1.23 23.48 -25.18
CA VAL A 723 2.56 23.71 -25.78
C VAL A 723 3.68 23.59 -24.74
N ALA A 724 3.44 24.05 -23.50
CA ALA A 724 4.36 23.87 -22.38
C ALA A 724 4.47 22.42 -21.87
N GLY A 725 3.62 21.50 -22.35
CA GLY A 725 3.62 20.09 -21.93
C GLY A 725 3.16 19.88 -20.48
N ILE A 726 2.32 20.80 -19.97
CA ILE A 726 1.69 20.73 -18.64
C ILE A 726 0.42 19.88 -18.70
N THR A 727 -0.34 20.01 -19.77
CA THR A 727 -1.58 19.26 -20.07
C THR A 727 -1.52 18.73 -21.51
N ASP A 728 -2.61 18.13 -22.00
CA ASP A 728 -2.69 17.57 -23.34
C ASP A 728 -3.85 18.13 -24.17
N PHE A 729 -3.84 17.80 -25.46
CA PHE A 729 -4.83 18.24 -26.43
C PHE A 729 -6.25 17.77 -26.07
N LYS A 730 -6.40 16.59 -25.46
CA LYS A 730 -7.69 16.05 -25.01
C LYS A 730 -8.31 16.94 -23.93
N GLN A 731 -7.51 17.42 -22.98
CA GLN A 731 -7.99 18.36 -21.96
C GLN A 731 -8.34 19.74 -22.55
N LEU A 732 -7.59 20.20 -23.56
CA LEU A 732 -7.90 21.45 -24.27
C LEU A 732 -9.28 21.39 -24.96
N GLN A 733 -9.56 20.31 -25.70
CA GLN A 733 -10.84 20.12 -26.39
C GLN A 733 -12.03 20.17 -25.42
N ALA A 734 -11.88 19.68 -24.19
CA ALA A 734 -12.93 19.73 -23.18
C ALA A 734 -13.29 21.15 -22.73
N ILE A 735 -12.38 22.11 -22.89
CA ILE A 735 -12.66 23.53 -22.62
C ILE A 735 -13.35 24.19 -23.82
N SER A 736 -12.90 23.90 -25.03
CA SER A 736 -13.34 24.59 -26.26
C SER A 736 -14.79 24.35 -26.65
N VAL A 737 -15.40 23.23 -26.21
CA VAL A 737 -16.83 22.93 -26.45
C VAL A 737 -17.79 24.00 -25.90
N PHE A 738 -17.29 24.93 -25.07
CA PHE A 738 -18.08 25.97 -24.43
C PHE A 738 -17.78 27.39 -24.94
N GLU A 739 -16.84 27.56 -25.88
CA GLU A 739 -16.53 28.86 -26.51
C GLU A 739 -17.03 28.97 -27.96
N ASP A 740 -17.42 27.85 -28.60
CA ASP A 740 -18.19 27.83 -29.86
C ASP A 740 -19.70 27.98 -29.59
#